data_AF-A0A8C8BKK6-F1
#
_entry.id   AF-A0A8C8BKK6-F1
#
_cell.length_a   1.000
_cell.length_b   1.000
_cell.length_c   1.000
_cell.angle_alpha   90.00
_cell.angle_beta   90.00
_cell.angle_gamma   90.00
#
_symmetry.space_group_name_H-M   'P 1'
#
loop_
_entity.id
_entity.type
_entity.pdbx_description
1 polymer ?
#
loop_
_entity_poly.entity_id
_entity_poly.type
_entity_poly.pdbx_seq_one_letter_code
_entity_poly.pdbx_strand_id
1 'polypeptide(L)'
;MTRDFEPITEKQIHQDEFGEGKFVALGWGKKETQFHGSEGKQAAHRKQTEVSPTSAWDDGRPRVTWRGDGQFVAVSAVCPETGARKVRVWNRELVLQSTSEPISRLEQALSWKPSGSLIASTQEKPNRHDVVFLEKNGLLHGEFTLPFQKGQVKVNELLWNADSTILAIWLEDLKVENSNTNSYVQLWTTGNYHWYLKQSLHFGSLEENQLVSLLWDRENPYRLYVLCQGWHYLSYDWHWTTDHGMGENSQHMSNVAVIDGDKVLVTAFQHAVVPPPMCTYELQLQQAVNQVAFHTDPKHSGDMAVMDACNKISVYRYGRSTMNDPTVRFGAVGGNGFKAAVETPYLDKTYSDSNEVMNPLGLRFLTWLPDDSFLVVGQGQHAAQSVLHHLTAVPHVTGAEEEHLNLRLSVPVDGEVISLCCSPVTRTVAVQLADGQILKYVWEASAPVLEPWQTSNGSAVQFPYPCVQTSITRISGEEMILGLTDRYRFFVNDIEVASNITSFATYNEFLLVTTNSHTCQCFCLKNMSVKALQAGLSSAAAPNSETLRKVERGSRIITVVPQDTKVVLQMPRGNLETVHHRALVLAQIRKWLDRLMFREAFQCMRKLRINLNLLYDHNPKLFLENAETFIRQIDSVSSINLFFTELKEEDFTKSMYPSLNGTCNAQPLQHSDQKKVNVISFSYCRYCLSILTAHVKKSPPELEIALQKVHDLQENVSPDVKAVSAEEALKYLLFLVDVNELYDYSLGTYDFDLVIMVAEKSQKDPKEYLPFLNTLQKMETNYQRYTIDRHLKRYTKALGHLSKCGPEHFPEFLNLVKDQNQYCEALKLYPSSTQEYKDISDAYGEYLIQKQLYEQAALIFARAGIFAKALDAFQSSGSWQQALCMASQLGYTKDKLSNLARSMAGKLVEQRKHAEAAILLEQYTQDYEEAVLLLLEGTLWEEALRLVRHFSTQEPEIQRGSLLWCTSPASPPSFHRPWCSHRCLPHSSSSQVPTPSQVSFLKYYHLNIITEAQPPSLIGSPGELLRSFSQGATAVAPSPTTKNPATHSNPAHTTD
;
A
#
# COMPACT_ATOMS: atom_id res chain seq x y z
N MET A 1 -11.75 24.68 -55.94
CA MET A 1 -13.12 24.63 -56.45
C MET A 1 -14.08 24.48 -55.27
N THR A 2 -15.37 24.80 -55.45
CA THR A 2 -16.43 24.42 -54.52
C THR A 2 -16.66 22.89 -54.58
N ARG A 3 -17.52 22.34 -53.71
CA ARG A 3 -17.96 20.95 -53.82
C ARG A 3 -18.64 20.69 -55.17
N ASP A 4 -19.30 21.71 -55.70
CA ASP A 4 -20.12 21.67 -56.90
C ASP A 4 -19.29 22.08 -58.14
N PHE A 5 -17.97 21.89 -58.06
CA PHE A 5 -16.92 22.08 -59.08
C PHE A 5 -16.65 23.51 -59.58
N GLU A 6 -17.29 24.53 -59.01
CA GLU A 6 -17.05 25.93 -59.41
C GLU A 6 -15.63 26.40 -59.01
N PRO A 7 -14.88 27.11 -59.87
CA PRO A 7 -13.58 27.67 -59.50
C PRO A 7 -13.73 28.78 -58.44
N ILE A 8 -12.91 28.73 -57.38
CA ILE A 8 -12.86 29.75 -56.32
C ILE A 8 -11.68 30.69 -56.55
N THR A 9 -10.52 30.12 -56.84
CA THR A 9 -9.27 30.82 -57.12
C THR A 9 -8.44 29.93 -58.05
N GLU A 10 -7.70 30.52 -58.97
CA GLU A 10 -6.70 29.87 -59.81
C GLU A 10 -5.39 30.65 -59.72
N LYS A 11 -4.26 29.94 -59.56
CA LYS A 11 -2.92 30.54 -59.58
C LYS A 11 -1.90 29.56 -60.16
N GLN A 12 -0.87 30.13 -60.80
CA GLN A 12 0.28 29.39 -61.29
C GLN A 12 1.11 28.79 -60.14
N ILE A 13 1.45 27.49 -60.26
CA ILE A 13 2.20 26.73 -59.23
C ILE A 13 3.64 27.22 -59.10
N HIS A 14 4.26 27.63 -60.21
CA HIS A 14 5.61 28.18 -60.22
C HIS A 14 5.53 29.68 -59.95
N GLN A 15 5.97 30.07 -58.75
CA GLN A 15 6.18 31.45 -58.32
C GLN A 15 7.58 31.58 -57.73
N ASP A 16 8.25 32.68 -58.03
CA ASP A 16 9.63 32.95 -57.58
C ASP A 16 9.67 33.61 -56.20
N GLU A 17 8.52 34.10 -55.75
CA GLU A 17 8.33 34.61 -54.40
C GLU A 17 8.38 33.51 -53.33
N PHE A 18 8.72 33.94 -52.11
CA PHE A 18 8.65 33.07 -50.94
C PHE A 18 7.22 32.90 -50.43
N GLY A 19 6.32 33.87 -50.66
CA GLY A 19 4.98 33.91 -50.07
C GLY A 19 4.86 34.81 -48.84
N GLU A 20 3.64 34.96 -48.32
CA GLU A 20 3.28 35.88 -47.23
C GLU A 20 3.94 35.55 -45.89
N GLY A 21 4.25 34.28 -45.64
CA GLY A 21 4.96 33.82 -44.45
C GLY A 21 6.44 34.19 -44.40
N LYS A 22 6.92 35.00 -45.34
CA LYS A 22 8.25 35.61 -45.34
C LYS A 22 8.45 36.41 -44.05
N PHE A 23 9.48 36.06 -43.28
CA PHE A 23 9.73 36.62 -41.94
C PHE A 23 9.82 38.16 -41.92
N VAL A 24 8.74 38.83 -41.51
CA VAL A 24 8.71 40.28 -41.21
C VAL A 24 9.27 40.50 -39.79
N ALA A 25 10.54 40.18 -39.60
CA ALA A 25 11.23 40.24 -38.32
C ALA A 25 12.66 40.80 -38.43
N LEU A 26 13.11 41.49 -37.38
CA LEU A 26 14.41 42.16 -37.29
C LEU A 26 15.56 41.17 -37.09
N GLY A 27 15.80 40.30 -38.07
CA GLY A 27 16.90 39.32 -38.10
C GLY A 27 16.68 38.04 -37.28
N TRP A 28 15.84 38.07 -36.25
CA TRP A 28 15.51 36.89 -35.43
C TRP A 28 14.71 35.85 -36.22
N GLY A 29 15.13 34.59 -36.15
CA GLY A 29 14.48 33.44 -36.80
C GLY A 29 15.14 32.94 -38.09
N LYS A 30 16.13 33.67 -38.63
CA LYS A 30 16.93 33.23 -39.77
C LYS A 30 17.84 32.04 -39.42
N LYS A 31 18.31 31.31 -40.45
CA LYS A 31 19.39 30.30 -40.36
C LYS A 31 20.68 30.86 -39.73
N GLU A 32 20.92 32.17 -39.80
CA GLU A 32 22.01 32.90 -39.15
C GLU A 32 21.83 33.12 -37.64
N THR A 33 20.59 33.17 -37.13
CA THR A 33 20.24 33.62 -35.76
C THR A 33 19.54 32.57 -34.90
N GLN A 34 19.26 31.38 -35.44
CA GLN A 34 18.91 30.20 -34.66
C GLN A 34 20.09 29.73 -33.79
N PHE A 35 19.81 29.10 -32.65
CA PHE A 35 20.84 28.71 -31.67
C PHE A 35 21.58 27.44 -32.12
N HIS A 36 22.58 27.62 -33.00
CA HIS A 36 23.42 26.53 -33.45
C HIS A 36 24.48 26.14 -32.42
N GLY A 37 24.71 24.83 -32.30
CA GLY A 37 25.90 24.27 -31.65
C GLY A 37 27.20 24.71 -32.34
N SER A 38 28.34 24.36 -31.75
CA SER A 38 29.68 24.75 -32.20
C SER A 38 29.93 24.46 -33.69
N GLU A 39 29.48 23.32 -34.19
CA GLU A 39 29.61 22.94 -35.61
C GLU A 39 28.62 23.70 -36.52
N GLY A 40 27.36 23.84 -36.10
CA GLY A 40 26.31 24.50 -36.88
C GLY A 40 26.62 25.98 -37.17
N LYS A 41 27.33 26.66 -36.27
CA LYS A 41 27.82 28.04 -36.51
C LYS A 41 28.80 28.15 -37.67
N GLN A 42 29.56 27.09 -37.98
CA GLN A 42 30.42 27.04 -39.17
C GLN A 42 29.62 26.63 -40.42
N ALA A 43 28.63 25.75 -40.27
CA ALA A 43 27.74 25.36 -41.37
C ALA A 43 26.91 26.54 -41.92
N ALA A 44 26.43 27.43 -41.05
CA ALA A 44 25.64 28.60 -41.41
C ALA A 44 26.38 29.61 -42.35
N HIS A 45 27.71 29.56 -42.42
CA HIS A 45 28.53 30.41 -43.30
C HIS A 45 28.94 29.75 -44.63
N ARG A 46 28.53 28.51 -44.91
CA ARG A 46 28.84 27.87 -46.21
C ARG A 46 28.03 28.50 -47.34
N LYS A 47 28.69 28.77 -48.47
CA LYS A 47 28.06 29.33 -49.68
C LYS A 47 26.90 28.46 -50.17
N GLN A 48 25.98 29.08 -50.92
CA GLN A 48 24.97 28.39 -51.72
C GLN A 48 25.62 27.24 -52.50
N THR A 49 25.11 26.04 -52.29
CA THR A 49 25.54 24.83 -53.00
C THR A 49 24.72 24.70 -54.27
N GLU A 50 25.33 24.28 -55.38
CA GLU A 50 24.61 24.02 -56.62
C GLU A 50 23.57 22.91 -56.41
N VAL A 51 22.32 23.20 -56.79
CA VAL A 51 21.18 22.32 -56.51
C VAL A 51 21.18 21.20 -57.52
N SER A 52 21.38 19.95 -57.06
CA SER A 52 21.29 18.79 -57.94
C SER A 52 19.83 18.54 -58.34
N PRO A 53 19.55 18.20 -59.62
CA PRO A 53 18.21 17.86 -60.08
C PRO A 53 17.67 16.57 -59.43
N THR A 54 16.42 16.24 -59.73
CA THR A 54 15.76 14.99 -59.32
C THR A 54 16.48 13.74 -59.82
N SER A 55 16.25 12.63 -59.11
CA SER A 55 16.71 11.29 -59.49
C SER A 55 16.10 10.84 -60.82
N ALA A 56 16.82 10.04 -61.62
CA ALA A 56 16.41 9.66 -62.97
C ALA A 56 15.14 8.77 -63.05
N TRP A 57 14.66 8.25 -61.91
CA TRP A 57 13.42 7.48 -61.77
C TRP A 57 12.22 8.31 -61.29
N ASP A 58 12.42 9.59 -60.95
CA ASP A 58 11.37 10.50 -60.48
C ASP A 58 10.35 10.76 -61.60
N ASP A 59 9.05 10.66 -61.31
CA ASP A 59 8.00 10.75 -62.34
C ASP A 59 7.77 12.18 -62.89
N GLY A 60 8.44 13.19 -62.34
CA GLY A 60 8.29 14.60 -62.68
C GLY A 60 6.94 15.23 -62.33
N ARG A 61 5.96 14.46 -61.85
CA ARG A 61 4.58 14.91 -61.62
C ARG A 61 4.48 15.69 -60.29
N PRO A 62 3.66 16.76 -60.24
CA PRO A 62 3.35 17.40 -58.97
C PRO A 62 2.71 16.42 -57.97
N ARG A 63 3.13 16.47 -56.70
CA ARG A 63 2.42 15.83 -55.57
C ARG A 63 1.76 16.90 -54.71
N VAL A 64 0.61 16.55 -54.13
CA VAL A 64 -0.24 17.45 -53.35
C VAL A 64 -0.67 16.76 -52.07
N THR A 65 -0.44 17.39 -50.91
CA THR A 65 -0.88 16.89 -49.60
C THR A 65 -1.55 18.02 -48.82
N TRP A 66 -2.66 17.70 -48.14
CA TRP A 66 -3.36 18.63 -47.26
C TRP A 66 -2.90 18.48 -45.82
N ARG A 67 -2.96 19.57 -45.05
CA ARG A 67 -2.93 19.48 -43.58
C ARG A 67 -4.25 18.87 -43.09
N GLY A 68 -4.24 18.16 -41.96
CA GLY A 68 -5.40 17.39 -41.48
C GLY A 68 -6.69 18.18 -41.22
N ASP A 69 -6.59 19.50 -41.04
CA ASP A 69 -7.72 20.42 -40.85
C ASP A 69 -8.14 21.18 -42.13
N GLY A 70 -7.52 20.88 -43.28
CA GLY A 70 -7.83 21.49 -44.57
C GLY A 70 -7.49 22.98 -44.71
N GLN A 71 -6.85 23.61 -43.73
CA GLN A 71 -6.50 25.04 -43.80
C GLN A 71 -5.34 25.34 -44.77
N PHE A 72 -4.46 24.36 -45.00
CA PHE A 72 -3.26 24.51 -45.84
C PHE A 72 -3.05 23.28 -46.72
N VAL A 73 -2.42 23.51 -47.88
CA VAL A 73 -2.03 22.49 -48.84
C VAL A 73 -0.56 22.69 -49.24
N ALA A 74 0.22 21.62 -49.26
CA ALA A 74 1.59 21.62 -49.74
C ALA A 74 1.67 20.94 -51.12
N VAL A 75 2.40 21.56 -52.04
CA VAL A 75 2.59 21.11 -53.42
C VAL A 75 4.08 20.96 -53.71
N SER A 76 4.53 19.74 -53.98
CA SER A 76 5.89 19.45 -54.47
C SER A 76 5.87 19.40 -56.00
N ALA A 77 6.67 20.23 -56.66
CA ALA A 77 6.79 20.24 -58.12
C ALA A 77 8.23 20.51 -58.56
N VAL A 78 8.66 19.88 -59.66
CA VAL A 78 9.97 20.10 -60.28
C VAL A 78 10.07 21.55 -60.77
N CYS A 79 11.12 22.26 -60.41
CA CYS A 79 11.35 23.63 -60.87
C CYS A 79 12.01 23.62 -62.26
N PRO A 80 11.40 24.20 -63.31
CA PRO A 80 11.92 24.12 -64.69
C PRO A 80 13.36 24.61 -64.86
N GLU A 81 13.76 25.61 -64.06
CA GLU A 81 15.09 26.22 -64.11
C GLU A 81 16.21 25.35 -63.53
N THR A 82 15.90 24.51 -62.53
CA THR A 82 16.92 23.78 -61.74
C THR A 82 16.78 22.27 -61.80
N GLY A 83 15.72 21.75 -62.43
CA GLY A 83 15.41 20.32 -62.49
C GLY A 83 15.17 19.65 -61.13
N ALA A 84 15.01 20.42 -60.05
CA ALA A 84 14.87 19.92 -58.68
C ALA A 84 13.48 20.25 -58.11
N ARG A 85 12.93 19.39 -57.25
CA ARG A 85 11.63 19.64 -56.60
C ARG A 85 11.74 20.79 -55.59
N LYS A 86 10.77 21.70 -55.64
CA LYS A 86 10.52 22.74 -54.63
C LYS A 86 9.13 22.49 -54.03
N VAL A 87 9.02 22.53 -52.70
CA VAL A 87 7.72 22.41 -51.99
C VAL A 87 7.17 23.81 -51.73
N ARG A 88 5.92 24.06 -52.10
CA ARG A 88 5.20 25.32 -51.82
C ARG A 88 3.98 25.06 -50.96
N VAL A 89 3.83 25.83 -49.89
CA VAL A 89 2.70 25.78 -48.96
C VAL A 89 1.75 26.93 -49.28
N TRP A 90 0.47 26.62 -49.41
CA TRP A 90 -0.61 27.57 -49.70
C TRP A 90 -1.69 27.47 -48.61
N ASN A 91 -2.40 28.56 -48.34
CA ASN A 91 -3.64 28.50 -47.56
C ASN A 91 -4.82 28.02 -48.43
N ARG A 92 -6.00 27.87 -47.81
CA ARG A 92 -7.25 27.45 -48.45
C ARG A 92 -7.69 28.35 -49.62
N GLU A 93 -7.35 29.63 -49.56
CA GLU A 93 -7.62 30.66 -50.57
C GLU A 93 -6.57 30.68 -51.71
N LEU A 94 -5.68 29.68 -51.75
CA LEU A 94 -4.54 29.57 -52.66
C LEU A 94 -3.62 30.79 -52.63
N VAL A 95 -3.37 31.37 -51.47
CA VAL A 95 -2.33 32.38 -51.25
C VAL A 95 -1.05 31.68 -50.79
N LEU A 96 0.07 31.96 -51.45
CA LEU A 96 1.37 31.34 -51.17
C LEU A 96 1.86 31.80 -49.79
N GLN A 97 2.15 30.84 -48.92
CA GLN A 97 2.58 31.08 -47.54
C GLN A 97 4.10 30.86 -47.38
N SER A 98 4.65 29.80 -47.97
CA SER A 98 6.09 29.56 -47.99
C SER A 98 6.54 28.77 -49.23
N THR A 99 7.75 29.03 -49.71
CA THR A 99 8.49 28.20 -50.67
C THR A 99 9.69 27.58 -49.96
N SER A 100 9.93 26.27 -50.15
CA SER A 100 11.03 25.56 -49.49
C SER A 100 12.41 26.12 -49.85
N GLU A 101 13.40 25.95 -48.97
CA GLU A 101 14.79 26.13 -49.39
C GLU A 101 15.15 25.12 -50.51
N PRO A 102 16.13 25.42 -51.39
CA PRO A 102 16.47 24.52 -52.49
C PRO A 102 17.20 23.27 -51.97
N ILE A 103 16.54 22.11 -52.06
CA ILE A 103 17.06 20.83 -51.57
C ILE A 103 17.49 19.97 -52.77
N SER A 104 18.79 19.70 -52.88
CA SER A 104 19.36 18.80 -53.89
C SER A 104 18.80 17.39 -53.76
N ARG A 105 18.38 16.76 -54.87
CA ARG A 105 17.80 15.40 -54.91
C ARG A 105 16.62 15.17 -53.94
N LEU A 106 15.76 16.17 -53.76
CA LEU A 106 14.45 15.98 -53.15
C LEU A 106 13.55 15.18 -54.12
N GLU A 107 12.95 14.10 -53.64
CA GLU A 107 12.24 13.10 -54.43
C GLU A 107 10.73 13.36 -54.53
N GLN A 108 10.00 12.52 -55.26
CA GLN A 108 8.58 12.69 -55.52
C GLN A 108 7.68 12.62 -54.28
N ALA A 109 7.96 11.71 -53.34
CA ALA A 109 7.04 11.38 -52.25
C ALA A 109 6.83 12.55 -51.27
N LEU A 110 5.58 12.79 -50.87
CA LEU A 110 5.19 13.97 -50.09
C LEU A 110 3.99 13.69 -49.18
N SER A 111 4.13 13.91 -47.87
CA SER A 111 3.05 13.62 -46.89
C SER A 111 3.03 14.62 -45.73
N TRP A 112 1.97 15.41 -45.58
CA TRP A 112 1.82 16.28 -44.40
C TRP A 112 1.32 15.46 -43.22
N LYS A 113 2.07 15.45 -42.11
CA LYS A 113 1.62 14.91 -40.83
C LYS A 113 0.28 15.55 -40.43
N PRO A 114 -0.84 14.83 -40.25
CA PRO A 114 -2.15 15.43 -40.06
C PRO A 114 -2.25 16.42 -38.89
N SER A 115 -1.53 16.18 -37.78
CA SER A 115 -1.39 17.11 -36.65
C SER A 115 -0.69 18.45 -36.98
N GLY A 116 -0.16 18.58 -38.20
CA GLY A 116 0.21 19.84 -38.83
C GLY A 116 1.66 20.27 -38.69
N SER A 117 2.46 19.59 -37.85
CA SER A 117 3.81 20.06 -37.49
C SER A 117 4.86 19.93 -38.60
N LEU A 118 4.82 18.85 -39.40
CA LEU A 118 5.88 18.47 -40.34
C LEU A 118 5.30 17.95 -41.66
N ILE A 119 6.00 18.23 -42.75
CA ILE A 119 5.77 17.66 -44.09
C ILE A 119 6.92 16.70 -44.37
N ALA A 120 6.63 15.41 -44.50
CA ALA A 120 7.60 14.37 -44.85
C ALA A 120 7.84 14.34 -46.37
N SER A 121 9.09 14.15 -46.76
CA SER A 121 9.54 13.83 -48.12
C SER A 121 10.81 12.99 -48.04
N THR A 122 11.35 12.51 -49.16
CA THR A 122 12.62 11.76 -49.19
C THR A 122 13.71 12.49 -49.97
N GLN A 123 14.96 12.23 -49.58
CA GLN A 123 16.14 12.83 -50.18
C GLN A 123 17.27 11.79 -50.34
N GLU A 124 17.80 11.66 -51.55
CA GLU A 124 19.02 10.90 -51.80
C GLU A 124 20.26 11.76 -51.49
N LYS A 125 21.04 11.37 -50.47
CA LYS A 125 22.29 12.02 -50.07
C LYS A 125 23.50 11.19 -50.57
N PRO A 126 24.74 11.70 -50.51
CA PRO A 126 25.89 11.03 -51.15
C PRO A 126 26.11 9.56 -50.78
N ASN A 127 25.82 9.17 -49.52
CA ASN A 127 26.03 7.82 -48.99
C ASN A 127 24.78 7.22 -48.28
N ARG A 128 23.62 7.90 -48.30
CA ARG A 128 22.43 7.51 -47.52
C ARG A 128 21.13 7.98 -48.18
N HIS A 129 20.04 7.28 -47.92
CA HIS A 129 18.69 7.60 -48.41
C HIS A 129 17.82 7.93 -47.21
N ASP A 130 17.34 9.18 -47.13
CA ASP A 130 16.75 9.72 -45.91
C ASP A 130 15.29 10.14 -46.11
N VAL A 131 14.47 9.90 -45.10
CA VAL A 131 13.23 10.67 -44.90
C VAL A 131 13.62 11.99 -44.26
N VAL A 132 13.24 13.09 -44.91
CA VAL A 132 13.48 14.46 -44.44
C VAL A 132 12.15 15.15 -44.14
N PHE A 133 12.13 16.03 -43.15
CA PHE A 133 10.93 16.77 -42.78
C PHE A 133 11.11 18.26 -43.04
N LEU A 134 10.07 18.90 -43.57
CA LEU A 134 9.98 20.34 -43.73
C LEU A 134 8.93 20.91 -42.76
N GLU A 135 9.24 22.05 -42.16
CA GLU A 135 8.25 22.87 -41.45
C GLU A 135 7.34 23.62 -42.45
N LYS A 136 6.20 24.12 -41.96
CA LYS A 136 5.26 24.97 -42.72
C LYS A 136 5.84 26.29 -43.26
N ASN A 137 7.10 26.61 -42.92
CA ASN A 137 7.85 27.78 -43.37
C ASN A 137 8.86 27.43 -44.48
N GLY A 138 8.93 26.16 -44.93
CA GLY A 138 9.84 25.73 -45.99
C GLY A 138 11.28 25.40 -45.54
N LEU A 139 11.58 25.46 -44.24
CA LEU A 139 12.87 25.03 -43.68
C LEU A 139 12.87 23.53 -43.36
N LEU A 140 14.02 22.87 -43.51
CA LEU A 140 14.21 21.47 -43.13
C LEU A 140 14.39 21.34 -41.60
N HIS A 141 13.62 20.45 -40.98
CA HIS A 141 13.59 20.20 -39.53
C HIS A 141 13.68 18.70 -39.23
N GLY A 142 14.90 18.18 -39.17
CA GLY A 142 15.15 16.77 -38.83
C GLY A 142 14.96 15.80 -40.00
N GLU A 143 15.46 14.58 -39.78
CA GLU A 143 15.63 13.53 -40.78
C GLU A 143 15.84 12.17 -40.09
N PHE A 144 15.58 11.07 -40.80
CA PHE A 144 16.07 9.73 -40.43
C PHE A 144 16.47 8.94 -41.68
N THR A 145 17.39 8.00 -41.52
CA THR A 145 17.95 7.18 -42.60
C THR A 145 17.13 5.90 -42.80
N LEU A 146 16.83 5.54 -44.05
CA LEU A 146 16.21 4.26 -44.39
C LEU A 146 17.25 3.11 -44.34
N PRO A 147 16.86 1.86 -44.00
CA PRO A 147 17.78 0.73 -43.80
C PRO A 147 18.23 0.08 -45.12
N PHE A 148 18.53 0.90 -46.13
CA PHE A 148 18.92 0.46 -47.47
C PHE A 148 20.19 1.17 -47.93
N GLN A 149 20.97 0.51 -48.78
CA GLN A 149 22.08 1.17 -49.45
C GLN A 149 21.55 2.16 -50.50
N LYS A 150 22.30 3.24 -50.73
CA LYS A 150 21.94 4.26 -51.71
C LYS A 150 21.77 3.64 -53.11
N GLY A 151 20.63 3.89 -53.75
CA GLY A 151 20.31 3.35 -55.07
C GLY A 151 19.84 1.90 -55.07
N GLN A 152 19.64 1.27 -53.90
CA GLN A 152 19.02 -0.06 -53.79
C GLN A 152 17.50 0.01 -54.00
N VAL A 153 16.85 1.04 -53.44
CA VAL A 153 15.39 1.22 -53.48
C VAL A 153 14.99 2.61 -53.96
N LYS A 154 13.77 2.74 -54.48
CA LYS A 154 13.04 4.00 -54.65
C LYS A 154 11.89 4.07 -53.66
N VAL A 155 11.54 5.28 -53.22
CA VAL A 155 10.34 5.52 -52.41
C VAL A 155 9.23 6.03 -53.31
N ASN A 156 8.14 5.26 -53.41
CA ASN A 156 7.01 5.59 -54.24
C ASN A 156 6.17 6.70 -53.59
N GLU A 157 5.71 6.45 -52.36
CA GLU A 157 4.79 7.32 -51.61
C GLU A 157 5.05 7.24 -50.10
N LEU A 158 4.65 8.31 -49.39
CA LEU A 158 4.73 8.47 -47.94
C LEU A 158 3.32 8.70 -47.37
N LEU A 159 2.93 7.95 -46.34
CA LEU A 159 1.55 7.90 -45.88
C LEU A 159 1.49 7.96 -44.34
N TRP A 160 1.24 9.16 -43.81
CA TRP A 160 0.86 9.32 -42.40
C TRP A 160 -0.54 8.75 -42.12
N ASN A 161 -0.68 8.08 -40.98
CA ASN A 161 -1.98 7.65 -40.48
C ASN A 161 -2.78 8.82 -39.85
N ALA A 162 -4.08 8.62 -39.64
CA ALA A 162 -5.01 9.71 -39.26
C ALA A 162 -4.65 10.40 -37.93
N ASP A 163 -4.18 9.66 -36.91
CA ASP A 163 -3.80 10.23 -35.61
C ASP A 163 -2.36 10.78 -35.56
N SER A 164 -1.61 10.64 -36.66
CA SER A 164 -0.22 11.09 -36.81
C SER A 164 0.82 10.36 -35.94
N THR A 165 0.55 9.11 -35.51
CA THR A 165 1.51 8.28 -34.77
C THR A 165 2.37 7.38 -35.64
N ILE A 166 1.88 6.95 -36.81
CA ILE A 166 2.56 6.02 -37.74
C ILE A 166 2.76 6.70 -39.10
N LEU A 167 3.98 6.57 -39.64
CA LEU A 167 4.33 6.90 -41.02
C LEU A 167 4.57 5.59 -41.78
N ALA A 168 3.68 5.23 -42.71
CA ALA A 168 3.91 4.17 -43.66
C ALA A 168 4.75 4.69 -44.84
N ILE A 169 5.68 3.86 -45.31
CA ILE A 169 6.54 4.13 -46.46
C ILE A 169 6.42 2.96 -47.43
N TRP A 170 6.07 3.25 -48.69
CA TRP A 170 6.06 2.27 -49.78
C TRP A 170 7.36 2.40 -50.58
N LEU A 171 8.16 1.33 -50.58
CA LEU A 171 9.41 1.22 -51.33
C LEU A 171 9.32 0.11 -52.38
N GLU A 172 10.13 0.24 -53.43
CA GLU A 172 10.41 -0.81 -54.41
C GLU A 172 11.90 -0.88 -54.67
N ASP A 173 12.42 -2.07 -54.99
CA ASP A 173 13.79 -2.19 -55.51
C ASP A 173 13.97 -1.36 -56.78
N LEU A 174 15.16 -0.78 -56.97
CA LEU A 174 15.56 -0.22 -58.25
C LEU A 174 16.03 -1.35 -59.17
N LYS A 175 15.38 -1.48 -60.33
CA LYS A 175 15.58 -2.61 -61.26
C LYS A 175 17.05 -2.81 -61.64
N VAL A 176 17.58 -3.97 -61.25
CA VAL A 176 18.73 -4.59 -61.90
C VAL A 176 18.21 -5.31 -63.16
N GLU A 177 19.00 -5.36 -64.22
CA GLU A 177 18.57 -5.96 -65.49
C GLU A 177 18.18 -7.44 -65.30
N ASN A 178 17.00 -7.81 -65.82
CA ASN A 178 16.40 -9.14 -65.75
C ASN A 178 15.91 -9.62 -64.36
N SER A 179 15.66 -8.73 -63.39
CA SER A 179 14.94 -9.08 -62.16
C SER A 179 13.58 -8.37 -62.02
N ASN A 180 12.64 -9.05 -61.37
CA ASN A 180 11.41 -8.43 -60.87
C ASN A 180 11.70 -7.67 -59.57
N THR A 181 11.07 -6.52 -59.40
CA THR A 181 11.21 -5.66 -58.22
C THR A 181 10.43 -6.21 -57.03
N ASN A 182 11.07 -6.37 -55.88
CA ASN A 182 10.33 -6.55 -54.64
C ASN A 182 9.62 -5.24 -54.26
N SER A 183 8.42 -5.35 -53.70
CA SER A 183 7.73 -4.25 -53.03
C SER A 183 7.81 -4.41 -51.51
N TYR A 184 8.02 -3.29 -50.81
CA TYR A 184 8.12 -3.24 -49.35
C TYR A 184 7.17 -2.18 -48.78
N VAL A 185 6.54 -2.48 -47.65
CA VAL A 185 5.86 -1.47 -46.82
C VAL A 185 6.47 -1.45 -45.44
N GLN A 186 7.03 -0.32 -45.04
CA GLN A 186 7.64 -0.12 -43.73
C GLN A 186 6.80 0.81 -42.85
N LEU A 187 6.58 0.43 -41.59
CA LEU A 187 5.83 1.22 -40.62
C LEU A 187 6.78 1.84 -39.59
N TRP A 188 6.91 3.16 -39.67
CA TRP A 188 7.81 3.96 -38.84
C TRP A 188 7.04 4.73 -37.77
N THR A 189 7.59 4.77 -36.57
CA THR A 189 7.01 5.44 -35.39
C THR A 189 8.09 6.29 -34.70
N THR A 190 7.70 7.28 -33.90
CA THR A 190 8.69 8.14 -33.21
C THR A 190 8.38 8.34 -31.73
N GLY A 191 9.43 8.30 -30.90
CA GLY A 191 9.37 8.48 -29.45
C GLY A 191 10.75 8.89 -28.92
N ASN A 192 10.80 9.77 -27.91
CA ASN A 192 12.06 10.38 -27.40
C ASN A 192 12.96 10.95 -28.52
N TYR A 193 12.37 11.50 -29.58
CA TYR A 193 13.03 12.00 -30.82
C TYR A 193 13.78 10.94 -31.66
N HIS A 194 13.73 9.66 -31.28
CA HIS A 194 14.18 8.56 -32.12
C HIS A 194 13.09 8.13 -33.10
N TRP A 195 13.48 7.46 -34.18
CA TRP A 195 12.58 6.88 -35.18
C TRP A 195 12.77 5.36 -35.20
N TYR A 196 11.72 4.64 -34.85
CA TYR A 196 11.71 3.19 -34.80
C TYR A 196 11.02 2.60 -36.02
N LEU A 197 11.70 1.72 -36.75
CA LEU A 197 11.06 0.84 -37.72
C LEU A 197 10.37 -0.30 -36.94
N LYS A 198 9.03 -0.32 -36.93
CA LYS A 198 8.25 -1.28 -36.13
C LYS A 198 7.81 -2.52 -36.87
N GLN A 199 7.60 -2.43 -38.19
CA GLN A 199 7.20 -3.52 -39.06
C GLN A 199 7.78 -3.32 -40.46
N SER A 200 8.18 -4.39 -41.13
CA SER A 200 8.54 -4.42 -42.54
C SER A 200 7.78 -5.55 -43.24
N LEU A 201 6.92 -5.18 -44.20
CA LEU A 201 6.11 -6.12 -44.98
C LEU A 201 6.79 -6.34 -46.33
N HIS A 202 7.26 -7.56 -46.58
CA HIS A 202 8.01 -7.92 -47.79
C HIS A 202 7.11 -8.72 -48.74
N PHE A 203 6.65 -8.11 -49.84
CA PHE A 203 5.67 -8.72 -50.74
C PHE A 203 6.28 -9.71 -51.76
N GLY A 204 7.61 -9.77 -51.81
CA GLY A 204 8.36 -10.59 -52.79
C GLY A 204 8.34 -10.00 -54.20
N SER A 205 8.88 -10.78 -55.14
CA SER A 205 9.13 -10.38 -56.54
C SER A 205 8.13 -10.96 -57.55
N LEU A 206 7.07 -11.63 -57.08
CA LEU A 206 5.96 -12.08 -57.92
C LEU A 206 5.16 -10.87 -58.42
N GLU A 207 4.86 -10.81 -59.73
CA GLU A 207 4.13 -9.67 -60.31
C GLU A 207 2.75 -9.48 -59.69
N GLU A 208 2.07 -10.59 -59.32
CA GLU A 208 0.76 -10.58 -58.67
C GLU A 208 0.78 -9.92 -57.27
N ASN A 209 1.93 -9.88 -56.61
CA ASN A 209 2.11 -9.29 -55.28
C ASN A 209 2.58 -7.84 -55.31
N GLN A 210 2.95 -7.30 -56.48
CA GLN A 210 3.38 -5.90 -56.61
C GLN A 210 2.24 -4.96 -56.21
N LEU A 211 2.57 -3.90 -55.47
CA LEU A 211 1.56 -2.98 -54.93
C LEU A 211 0.99 -2.07 -56.03
N VAL A 212 -0.32 -1.87 -55.97
CA VAL A 212 -1.07 -0.92 -56.81
C VAL A 212 -1.59 0.25 -55.97
N SER A 213 -1.97 0.00 -54.71
CA SER A 213 -2.42 1.04 -53.79
C SER A 213 -2.13 0.69 -52.33
N LEU A 214 -1.82 1.72 -51.54
CA LEU A 214 -1.60 1.66 -50.09
C LEU A 214 -2.35 2.83 -49.44
N LEU A 215 -3.26 2.57 -48.51
CA LEU A 215 -4.14 3.59 -47.93
C LEU A 215 -4.40 3.32 -46.44
N TRP A 216 -4.24 4.34 -45.60
CA TRP A 216 -4.81 4.33 -44.24
C TRP A 216 -6.32 4.56 -44.28
N ASP A 217 -7.04 3.91 -43.37
CA ASP A 217 -8.43 4.24 -43.08
C ASP A 217 -8.55 5.65 -42.45
N ARG A 218 -9.73 6.27 -42.59
CA ARG A 218 -9.99 7.65 -42.16
C ARG A 218 -10.70 7.75 -40.80
N GLU A 219 -11.33 6.66 -40.35
CA GLU A 219 -12.07 6.57 -39.09
C GLU A 219 -11.36 5.67 -38.07
N ASN A 220 -10.66 4.62 -38.54
CA ASN A 220 -9.76 3.80 -37.73
C ASN A 220 -8.28 4.16 -38.02
N PRO A 221 -7.58 4.94 -37.15
CA PRO A 221 -6.20 5.36 -37.39
C PRO A 221 -5.18 4.23 -37.53
N TYR A 222 -5.53 3.00 -37.16
CA TYR A 222 -4.64 1.85 -37.17
C TYR A 222 -5.01 0.78 -38.20
N ARG A 223 -5.95 1.06 -39.13
CA ARG A 223 -6.26 0.16 -40.24
C ARG A 223 -5.56 0.58 -41.53
N LEU A 224 -4.79 -0.34 -42.11
CA LEU A 224 -4.02 -0.16 -43.34
C LEU A 224 -4.52 -1.10 -44.43
N TYR A 225 -4.94 -0.53 -45.56
CA TYR A 225 -5.38 -1.26 -46.74
C TYR A 225 -4.26 -1.35 -47.78
N VAL A 226 -4.05 -2.55 -48.32
CA VAL A 226 -3.12 -2.83 -49.42
C VAL A 226 -3.89 -3.50 -50.56
N LEU A 227 -3.63 -3.06 -51.80
CA LEU A 227 -4.11 -3.70 -53.01
C LEU A 227 -2.92 -4.05 -53.90
N CYS A 228 -2.78 -5.33 -54.24
CA CYS A 228 -1.75 -5.85 -55.13
C CYS A 228 -2.29 -6.11 -56.56
N GLN A 229 -1.39 -6.23 -57.52
CA GLN A 229 -1.70 -6.33 -58.95
C GLN A 229 -2.50 -7.59 -59.33
N GLY A 230 -2.35 -8.69 -58.59
CA GLY A 230 -3.15 -9.92 -58.71
C GLY A 230 -4.57 -9.81 -58.13
N TRP A 231 -5.06 -8.60 -57.84
CA TRP A 231 -6.33 -8.32 -57.14
C TRP A 231 -6.40 -8.82 -55.69
N HIS A 232 -5.27 -9.25 -55.11
CA HIS A 232 -5.16 -9.51 -53.68
C HIS A 232 -5.37 -8.21 -52.89
N TYR A 233 -6.43 -8.18 -52.07
CA TYR A 233 -6.75 -7.11 -51.14
C TYR A 233 -6.45 -7.57 -49.71
N LEU A 234 -5.66 -6.79 -48.99
CA LEU A 234 -5.25 -7.07 -47.62
C LEU A 234 -5.64 -5.90 -46.71
N SER A 235 -6.17 -6.21 -45.53
CA SER A 235 -6.52 -5.25 -44.49
C SER A 235 -5.76 -5.62 -43.22
N TYR A 236 -4.92 -4.72 -42.72
CA TYR A 236 -4.15 -4.91 -41.50
C TYR A 236 -4.68 -3.98 -40.42
N ASP A 237 -5.22 -4.54 -39.33
CA ASP A 237 -5.55 -3.79 -38.11
C ASP A 237 -4.40 -3.87 -37.10
N TRP A 238 -3.79 -2.72 -36.80
CA TRP A 238 -2.65 -2.62 -35.90
C TRP A 238 -3.08 -2.25 -34.48
N HIS A 239 -2.36 -2.76 -33.48
CA HIS A 239 -2.50 -2.36 -32.09
C HIS A 239 -1.13 -2.36 -31.38
N TRP A 240 -1.05 -1.66 -30.26
CA TRP A 240 0.20 -1.54 -29.48
C TRP A 240 0.32 -2.68 -28.46
N THR A 241 1.34 -3.53 -28.60
CA THR A 241 1.75 -4.53 -27.60
C THR A 241 2.87 -4.00 -26.69
N THR A 242 3.27 -4.80 -25.70
CA THR A 242 4.46 -4.54 -24.86
C THR A 242 4.98 -5.89 -24.39
N ASP A 243 5.88 -6.46 -25.19
CA ASP A 243 6.30 -7.85 -25.06
C ASP A 243 7.38 -7.98 -23.99
N HIS A 244 7.11 -8.82 -22.97
CA HIS A 244 7.95 -8.89 -21.77
C HIS A 244 7.90 -10.24 -21.04
N GLY A 245 9.00 -10.53 -20.32
CA GLY A 245 9.17 -11.76 -19.54
C GLY A 245 8.35 -11.78 -18.23
N MET A 246 7.46 -12.78 -18.10
CA MET A 246 6.46 -12.93 -17.02
C MET A 246 6.93 -13.73 -15.77
N GLY A 247 8.23 -14.02 -15.62
CA GLY A 247 8.68 -15.12 -14.77
C GLY A 247 9.01 -14.83 -13.30
N GLU A 248 9.21 -15.94 -12.57
CA GLU A 248 9.60 -15.97 -11.15
C GLU A 248 11.09 -16.34 -10.91
N ASN A 249 11.88 -16.56 -11.98
CA ASN A 249 13.32 -16.89 -11.85
C ASN A 249 14.21 -15.65 -11.66
N SER A 250 15.06 -15.66 -10.64
CA SER A 250 15.60 -14.45 -10.00
C SER A 250 16.67 -13.65 -10.77
N GLN A 251 17.04 -14.02 -11.99
CA GLN A 251 18.18 -13.42 -12.72
C GLN A 251 17.80 -12.64 -13.99
N HIS A 252 16.66 -12.94 -14.61
CA HIS A 252 16.25 -12.40 -15.92
C HIS A 252 14.81 -11.85 -15.89
N MET A 253 14.41 -11.24 -14.77
CA MET A 253 13.03 -10.83 -14.52
C MET A 253 12.68 -9.54 -15.27
N SER A 254 11.48 -9.47 -15.87
CA SER A 254 10.97 -8.24 -16.52
C SER A 254 11.94 -7.63 -17.54
N ASN A 255 12.57 -8.49 -18.35
CA ASN A 255 13.08 -8.08 -19.67
C ASN A 255 11.89 -7.57 -20.50
N VAL A 256 12.03 -6.41 -21.13
CA VAL A 256 11.05 -5.84 -22.08
C VAL A 256 11.75 -5.65 -23.42
N ALA A 257 11.15 -6.14 -24.49
CA ALA A 257 11.68 -6.05 -25.85
C ALA A 257 11.04 -4.87 -26.62
N VAL A 258 11.83 -4.22 -27.48
CA VAL A 258 11.39 -3.13 -28.36
C VAL A 258 12.01 -3.34 -29.74
N ILE A 259 11.17 -3.66 -30.72
CA ILE A 259 11.59 -3.78 -32.14
C ILE A 259 12.12 -2.42 -32.65
N ASP A 260 13.25 -2.44 -33.35
CA ASP A 260 13.78 -1.32 -34.12
C ASP A 260 14.50 -1.83 -35.38
N GLY A 261 13.74 -2.05 -36.46
CA GLY A 261 14.24 -2.56 -37.73
C GLY A 261 14.82 -3.96 -37.60
N ASP A 262 16.08 -4.13 -38.00
CA ASP A 262 16.88 -5.36 -37.89
C ASP A 262 17.32 -5.69 -36.45
N LYS A 263 16.86 -4.92 -35.46
CA LYS A 263 17.23 -5.07 -34.05
C LYS A 263 16.04 -5.31 -33.12
N VAL A 264 16.34 -6.03 -32.03
CA VAL A 264 15.49 -6.05 -30.83
C VAL A 264 16.26 -5.39 -29.69
N LEU A 265 15.79 -4.24 -29.25
CA LEU A 265 16.35 -3.49 -28.12
C LEU A 265 15.73 -4.03 -26.82
N VAL A 266 16.54 -4.57 -25.91
CA VAL A 266 16.04 -5.19 -24.67
C VAL A 266 16.49 -4.40 -23.45
N THR A 267 15.54 -4.11 -22.54
CA THR A 267 15.80 -3.45 -21.26
C THR A 267 15.41 -4.36 -20.10
N ALA A 268 16.39 -4.69 -19.24
CA ALA A 268 16.22 -5.58 -18.10
C ALA A 268 15.88 -4.79 -16.82
N PHE A 269 14.59 -4.48 -16.62
CA PHE A 269 14.13 -3.53 -15.59
C PHE A 269 14.36 -4.00 -14.13
N GLN A 270 14.63 -5.28 -13.91
CA GLN A 270 15.14 -5.78 -12.63
C GLN A 270 16.45 -5.09 -12.24
N HIS A 271 17.38 -5.00 -13.20
CA HIS A 271 18.76 -4.51 -13.02
C HIS A 271 18.91 -3.01 -13.23
N ALA A 272 18.37 -2.48 -14.35
CA ALA A 272 18.54 -1.08 -14.73
C ALA A 272 17.32 -0.51 -15.46
N VAL A 273 16.94 0.72 -15.11
CA VAL A 273 15.88 1.48 -15.79
C VAL A 273 16.51 2.33 -16.88
N VAL A 274 16.85 1.72 -18.00
CA VAL A 274 17.47 2.41 -19.14
C VAL A 274 16.39 3.18 -19.93
N PRO A 275 16.56 4.49 -20.20
CA PRO A 275 15.55 5.27 -20.92
C PRO A 275 15.67 5.09 -22.45
N PRO A 276 14.57 4.83 -23.18
CA PRO A 276 14.59 4.71 -24.64
C PRO A 276 15.12 5.99 -25.32
N PRO A 277 15.81 5.91 -26.47
CA PRO A 277 16.08 4.71 -27.26
C PRO A 277 17.19 3.80 -26.73
N MET A 278 17.88 4.16 -25.63
CA MET A 278 18.91 3.30 -25.06
C MET A 278 18.31 2.05 -24.40
N CYS A 279 19.08 0.96 -24.45
CA CYS A 279 18.71 -0.38 -23.97
C CYS A 279 19.80 -0.97 -23.05
N THR A 280 19.51 -2.10 -22.41
CA THR A 280 20.53 -2.90 -21.69
C THR A 280 21.44 -3.62 -22.69
N TYR A 281 20.84 -4.26 -23.70
CA TYR A 281 21.53 -4.87 -24.85
C TYR A 281 20.63 -4.82 -26.10
N GLU A 282 21.23 -4.94 -27.28
CA GLU A 282 20.54 -5.15 -28.56
C GLU A 282 20.83 -6.55 -29.10
N LEU A 283 19.79 -7.21 -29.61
CA LEU A 283 19.92 -8.36 -30.52
C LEU A 283 19.98 -7.82 -31.95
N GLN A 284 20.94 -8.28 -32.75
CA GLN A 284 21.16 -7.89 -34.14
C GLN A 284 20.83 -9.07 -35.06
N LEU A 285 19.74 -8.96 -35.83
CA LEU A 285 19.32 -9.97 -36.79
C LEU A 285 19.79 -9.60 -38.21
N GLN A 286 19.52 -10.49 -39.17
CA GLN A 286 19.87 -10.31 -40.59
C GLN A 286 18.81 -9.54 -41.40
N GLN A 287 17.58 -9.49 -40.89
CA GLN A 287 16.40 -8.91 -41.53
C GLN A 287 15.58 -8.13 -40.51
N ALA A 288 14.70 -7.24 -40.98
CA ALA A 288 13.79 -6.49 -40.13
C ALA A 288 12.86 -7.42 -39.33
N VAL A 289 12.69 -7.14 -38.05
CA VAL A 289 11.86 -7.91 -37.11
C VAL A 289 10.41 -7.43 -37.16
N ASN A 290 9.47 -8.39 -37.12
CA ASN A 290 8.04 -8.09 -37.05
C ASN A 290 7.38 -8.56 -35.74
N GLN A 291 7.83 -9.65 -35.11
CA GLN A 291 7.24 -10.15 -33.85
C GLN A 291 8.33 -10.62 -32.87
N VAL A 292 8.07 -10.47 -31.57
CA VAL A 292 8.91 -10.98 -30.48
C VAL A 292 8.01 -11.66 -29.46
N ALA A 293 8.37 -12.88 -29.04
CA ALA A 293 7.66 -13.65 -28.02
C ALA A 293 8.63 -14.09 -26.91
N PHE A 294 8.24 -13.92 -25.65
CA PHE A 294 8.99 -14.46 -24.51
C PHE A 294 8.51 -15.88 -24.19
N HIS A 295 9.41 -16.74 -23.73
CA HIS A 295 9.06 -18.10 -23.28
C HIS A 295 8.08 -18.04 -22.10
N THR A 296 6.96 -18.77 -22.18
CA THR A 296 5.87 -18.61 -21.21
C THR A 296 6.03 -19.37 -19.88
N ASP A 297 6.91 -20.40 -19.75
CA ASP A 297 7.28 -20.94 -18.42
C ASP A 297 7.94 -19.84 -17.56
N PRO A 298 7.40 -19.51 -16.37
CA PRO A 298 8.01 -18.56 -15.43
C PRO A 298 9.46 -18.83 -15.01
N LYS A 299 10.02 -20.02 -15.26
CA LYS A 299 11.44 -20.34 -15.06
C LYS A 299 12.34 -19.79 -16.16
N HIS A 300 11.82 -19.74 -17.39
CA HIS A 300 12.54 -19.48 -18.64
C HIS A 300 12.22 -18.12 -19.26
N SER A 301 11.45 -17.26 -18.57
CA SER A 301 10.92 -16.01 -19.10
C SER A 301 11.94 -14.94 -19.56
N GLY A 302 13.24 -15.20 -19.45
CA GLY A 302 14.27 -14.37 -20.09
C GLY A 302 14.44 -14.71 -21.58
N ASP A 303 14.19 -15.96 -21.94
CA ASP A 303 14.37 -16.53 -23.28
C ASP A 303 13.35 -15.91 -24.27
N MET A 304 13.82 -15.58 -25.48
CA MET A 304 13.05 -14.87 -26.51
C MET A 304 13.08 -15.60 -27.85
N ALA A 305 11.93 -15.71 -28.50
CA ALA A 305 11.80 -16.06 -29.92
C ALA A 305 11.48 -14.78 -30.72
N VAL A 306 12.20 -14.59 -31.83
CA VAL A 306 12.11 -13.40 -32.68
C VAL A 306 11.77 -13.82 -34.10
N MET A 307 10.70 -13.30 -34.67
CA MET A 307 10.27 -13.57 -36.05
C MET A 307 10.56 -12.38 -36.96
N ASP A 308 11.31 -12.63 -38.02
CA ASP A 308 11.67 -11.62 -39.02
C ASP A 308 10.62 -11.46 -40.14
N ALA A 309 10.85 -10.48 -41.03
CA ALA A 309 10.02 -10.19 -42.19
C ALA A 309 10.03 -11.27 -43.29
N CYS A 310 10.83 -12.34 -43.12
CA CYS A 310 10.84 -13.54 -43.95
C CYS A 310 10.21 -14.75 -43.23
N ASN A 311 9.50 -14.52 -42.11
CA ASN A 311 8.90 -15.53 -41.22
C ASN A 311 9.91 -16.47 -40.53
N LYS A 312 11.22 -16.15 -40.54
CA LYS A 312 12.25 -16.95 -39.88
C LYS A 312 12.22 -16.72 -38.38
N ILE A 313 12.30 -17.78 -37.56
CA ILE A 313 12.23 -17.70 -36.09
C ILE A 313 13.61 -17.94 -35.47
N SER A 314 14.26 -16.87 -34.99
CA SER A 314 15.50 -16.95 -34.21
C SER A 314 15.19 -17.08 -32.72
N VAL A 315 15.80 -18.08 -32.07
CA VAL A 315 15.58 -18.41 -30.65
C VAL A 315 16.81 -18.06 -29.83
N TYR A 316 16.63 -17.15 -28.88
CA TYR A 316 17.63 -16.62 -27.97
C TYR A 316 17.40 -17.16 -26.55
N ARG A 317 18.44 -17.74 -25.94
CA ARG A 317 18.35 -18.40 -24.62
C ARG A 317 19.43 -17.98 -23.65
N TYR A 318 19.14 -18.14 -22.36
CA TYR A 318 20.05 -17.88 -21.26
C TYR A 318 20.77 -19.15 -20.75
N GLY A 319 22.04 -19.00 -20.36
CA GLY A 319 22.83 -20.04 -19.69
C GLY A 319 23.81 -20.84 -20.56
N ARG A 320 24.75 -21.51 -19.88
CA ARG A 320 25.83 -22.40 -20.36
C ARG A 320 26.83 -21.87 -21.41
N SER A 321 26.55 -20.86 -22.21
CA SER A 321 27.60 -20.14 -22.95
C SER A 321 28.38 -19.23 -22.00
N THR A 322 29.70 -19.33 -21.99
CA THR A 322 30.59 -18.33 -21.37
C THR A 322 31.21 -17.37 -22.40
N MET A 323 30.76 -17.45 -23.66
CA MET A 323 31.18 -16.60 -24.77
C MET A 323 30.08 -15.56 -25.04
N ASN A 324 30.47 -14.30 -25.26
CA ASN A 324 29.54 -13.30 -25.78
C ASN A 324 29.15 -13.69 -27.22
N ASP A 325 27.85 -13.76 -27.49
CA ASP A 325 27.32 -14.03 -28.82
C ASP A 325 27.57 -12.84 -29.78
N PRO A 326 28.06 -13.05 -31.03
CA PRO A 326 28.34 -11.95 -31.95
C PRO A 326 27.10 -11.19 -32.44
N THR A 327 25.91 -11.78 -32.32
CA THR A 327 24.62 -11.13 -32.62
C THR A 327 24.10 -10.29 -31.44
N VAL A 328 24.70 -10.38 -30.26
CA VAL A 328 24.24 -9.65 -29.06
C VAL A 328 25.26 -8.62 -28.62
N ARG A 329 24.84 -7.35 -28.49
CA ARG A 329 25.72 -6.23 -28.15
C ARG A 329 25.20 -5.50 -26.92
N PHE A 330 26.09 -5.20 -25.97
CA PHE A 330 25.74 -4.37 -24.82
C PHE A 330 25.38 -2.94 -25.25
N GLY A 331 24.28 -2.43 -24.73
CA GLY A 331 23.84 -1.05 -24.88
C GLY A 331 24.48 -0.16 -23.81
N ALA A 332 23.67 0.64 -23.11
CA ALA A 332 24.14 1.65 -22.16
C ALA A 332 24.85 1.10 -20.90
N VAL A 333 24.89 -0.22 -20.71
CA VAL A 333 25.34 -0.88 -19.47
C VAL A 333 26.77 -1.47 -19.58
N GLY A 334 27.38 -1.47 -20.77
CA GLY A 334 28.69 -2.11 -21.06
C GLY A 334 29.83 -1.17 -21.48
N GLY A 335 29.75 0.13 -21.22
CA GLY A 335 30.76 1.10 -21.68
C GLY A 335 32.15 0.95 -21.05
N ASN A 336 33.19 1.38 -21.78
CA ASN A 336 34.61 1.27 -21.41
C ASN A 336 34.89 1.59 -19.92
N GLY A 337 35.24 0.55 -19.16
CA GLY A 337 35.60 0.63 -17.74
C GLY A 337 34.56 0.07 -16.76
N PHE A 338 33.31 -0.16 -17.19
CA PHE A 338 32.27 -0.76 -16.36
C PHE A 338 32.07 -2.23 -16.69
N LYS A 339 31.99 -3.08 -15.65
CA LYS A 339 31.50 -4.46 -15.80
C LYS A 339 29.97 -4.42 -15.80
N ALA A 340 29.35 -4.81 -16.92
CA ALA A 340 27.92 -5.10 -16.94
C ALA A 340 27.61 -6.23 -15.94
N ALA A 341 26.64 -6.01 -15.06
CA ALA A 341 26.19 -6.99 -14.08
C ALA A 341 25.02 -7.87 -14.58
N VAL A 342 24.80 -7.87 -15.90
CA VAL A 342 23.66 -8.49 -16.57
C VAL A 342 24.17 -9.50 -17.59
N GLU A 343 23.69 -10.73 -17.48
CA GLU A 343 23.92 -11.78 -18.47
C GLU A 343 23.17 -11.45 -19.77
N THR A 344 23.75 -11.83 -20.91
CA THR A 344 23.15 -11.72 -22.24
C THR A 344 22.79 -13.11 -22.75
N PRO A 345 21.66 -13.26 -23.47
CA PRO A 345 21.36 -14.53 -24.12
C PRO A 345 22.34 -14.81 -25.26
N TYR A 346 22.35 -16.06 -25.74
CA TYR A 346 23.00 -16.47 -26.98
C TYR A 346 21.95 -16.95 -27.99
N LEU A 347 22.28 -16.93 -29.28
CA LEU A 347 21.45 -17.50 -30.34
C LEU A 347 21.57 -19.02 -30.28
N ASP A 348 20.54 -19.70 -29.79
CA ASP A 348 20.52 -21.15 -29.65
C ASP A 348 20.24 -21.82 -31.00
N LYS A 349 19.20 -21.34 -31.69
CA LYS A 349 18.70 -21.92 -32.94
C LYS A 349 18.07 -20.86 -33.83
N THR A 350 18.02 -21.13 -35.13
CA THR A 350 17.18 -20.37 -36.07
C THR A 350 16.41 -21.36 -36.92
N TYR A 351 15.09 -21.17 -37.02
CA TYR A 351 14.19 -22.02 -37.78
C TYR A 351 13.68 -21.31 -39.03
N SER A 352 13.78 -21.98 -40.18
CA SER A 352 13.09 -21.62 -41.42
C SER A 352 11.77 -22.40 -41.56
N ASP A 353 10.75 -21.73 -42.12
CA ASP A 353 9.57 -22.40 -42.67
C ASP A 353 9.87 -22.80 -44.13
N SER A 354 9.32 -23.92 -44.59
CA SER A 354 9.53 -24.49 -45.93
C SER A 354 8.37 -24.28 -46.89
N ASN A 355 7.30 -23.59 -46.45
CA ASN A 355 6.13 -23.31 -47.28
C ASN A 355 6.38 -22.16 -48.27
N GLU A 356 5.70 -22.21 -49.43
CA GLU A 356 5.81 -21.21 -50.50
C GLU A 356 5.24 -19.84 -50.09
N VAL A 357 5.53 -18.81 -50.90
CA VAL A 357 5.37 -17.37 -50.59
C VAL A 357 3.98 -17.01 -50.07
N MET A 358 3.85 -16.99 -48.74
CA MET A 358 2.69 -16.43 -48.03
C MET A 358 2.67 -14.90 -48.14
N ASN A 359 1.47 -14.31 -48.01
CA ASN A 359 1.32 -12.85 -47.82
C ASN A 359 2.14 -12.36 -46.61
N PRO A 360 2.58 -11.09 -46.58
CA PRO A 360 3.29 -10.54 -45.42
C PRO A 360 2.44 -10.66 -44.15
N LEU A 361 3.03 -11.18 -43.06
CA LEU A 361 2.36 -11.56 -41.81
C LEU A 361 1.26 -12.64 -41.98
N GLY A 362 1.40 -13.49 -43.00
CA GLY A 362 0.59 -14.70 -43.15
C GLY A 362 0.67 -15.63 -41.94
N LEU A 363 1.77 -15.59 -41.18
CA LEU A 363 1.89 -16.10 -39.81
C LEU A 363 1.97 -14.94 -38.80
N ARG A 364 1.06 -14.92 -37.82
CA ARG A 364 0.94 -13.84 -36.82
C ARG A 364 0.62 -14.37 -35.41
N PHE A 365 0.74 -13.48 -34.41
CA PHE A 365 0.57 -13.78 -32.98
C PHE A 365 1.47 -14.91 -32.44
N LEU A 366 2.77 -14.89 -32.80
CA LEU A 366 3.74 -15.87 -32.29
C LEU A 366 3.69 -15.98 -30.76
N THR A 367 3.39 -17.18 -30.26
CA THR A 367 3.31 -17.50 -28.83
C THR A 367 4.20 -18.71 -28.53
N TRP A 368 5.20 -18.55 -27.67
CA TRP A 368 6.11 -19.63 -27.27
C TRP A 368 5.59 -20.33 -26.01
N LEU A 369 5.16 -21.59 -26.16
CA LEU A 369 4.50 -22.38 -25.12
C LEU A 369 5.51 -23.06 -24.17
N PRO A 370 5.10 -23.44 -22.95
CA PRO A 370 5.99 -24.04 -21.94
C PRO A 370 6.52 -25.44 -22.26
N ASP A 371 6.01 -26.09 -23.32
CA ASP A 371 6.51 -27.38 -23.84
C ASP A 371 7.52 -27.20 -24.99
N ASP A 372 8.14 -26.02 -25.07
CA ASP A 372 9.13 -25.63 -26.08
C ASP A 372 8.58 -25.60 -27.52
N SER A 373 7.26 -25.53 -27.66
CA SER A 373 6.54 -25.46 -28.93
C SER A 373 6.05 -24.04 -29.24
N PHE A 374 5.76 -23.76 -30.51
CA PHE A 374 5.23 -22.47 -30.94
C PHE A 374 3.77 -22.60 -31.40
N LEU A 375 2.95 -21.63 -31.04
CA LEU A 375 1.61 -21.43 -31.59
C LEU A 375 1.62 -20.17 -32.45
N VAL A 376 1.18 -20.28 -33.70
CA VAL A 376 1.03 -19.15 -34.63
C VAL A 376 -0.34 -19.21 -35.31
N VAL A 377 -0.87 -18.04 -35.68
CA VAL A 377 -2.12 -17.91 -36.44
C VAL A 377 -1.80 -17.73 -37.92
N GLY A 378 -2.26 -18.67 -38.73
CA GLY A 378 -2.28 -18.61 -40.19
C GLY A 378 -3.59 -18.07 -40.74
N GLN A 379 -3.60 -17.76 -42.04
CA GLN A 379 -4.82 -17.50 -42.81
C GLN A 379 -5.44 -18.83 -43.28
N GLY A 380 -6.77 -18.97 -43.19
CA GLY A 380 -7.50 -20.15 -43.66
C GLY A 380 -7.77 -20.14 -45.18
N GLN A 381 -8.35 -21.24 -45.67
CA GLN A 381 -8.77 -21.38 -47.08
C GLN A 381 -9.86 -20.38 -47.50
N HIS A 382 -10.60 -19.84 -46.52
CA HIS A 382 -11.51 -18.72 -46.69
C HIS A 382 -10.97 -17.51 -45.92
N ALA A 383 -11.08 -16.31 -46.51
CA ALA A 383 -10.54 -15.08 -45.92
C ALA A 383 -11.14 -14.70 -44.55
N ALA A 384 -12.31 -15.26 -44.19
CA ALA A 384 -12.97 -15.08 -42.90
C ALA A 384 -12.64 -16.17 -41.86
N GLN A 385 -11.75 -17.13 -42.18
CA GLN A 385 -11.29 -18.19 -41.28
C GLN A 385 -9.80 -18.02 -40.97
N SER A 386 -9.44 -18.37 -39.74
CA SER A 386 -8.04 -18.45 -39.29
C SER A 386 -7.65 -19.90 -39.05
N VAL A 387 -6.36 -20.19 -38.98
CA VAL A 387 -5.85 -21.52 -38.58
C VAL A 387 -4.84 -21.37 -37.47
N LEU A 388 -5.01 -22.11 -36.37
CA LEU A 388 -4.02 -22.23 -35.32
C LEU A 388 -3.03 -23.33 -35.72
N HIS A 389 -1.80 -22.95 -36.06
CA HIS A 389 -0.72 -23.89 -36.35
C HIS A 389 0.11 -24.12 -35.08
N HIS A 390 0.16 -25.36 -34.63
CA HIS A 390 1.03 -25.82 -33.55
C HIS A 390 2.32 -26.35 -34.18
N LEU A 391 3.42 -25.64 -33.98
CA LEU A 391 4.74 -25.94 -34.54
C LEU A 391 5.67 -26.50 -33.46
N THR A 392 6.48 -27.49 -33.82
CA THR A 392 7.46 -28.14 -32.93
C THR A 392 8.80 -28.35 -33.63
N ALA A 393 9.90 -28.20 -32.90
CA ALA A 393 11.24 -28.47 -33.40
C ALA A 393 11.40 -29.94 -33.86
N VAL A 394 12.09 -30.13 -34.98
CA VAL A 394 12.40 -31.46 -35.52
C VAL A 394 13.57 -32.08 -34.72
N PRO A 395 13.56 -33.40 -34.43
CA PRO A 395 14.73 -34.08 -33.88
C PRO A 395 15.96 -33.89 -34.77
N HIS A 396 17.01 -33.26 -34.23
CA HIS A 396 18.19 -32.79 -34.97
C HIS A 396 18.83 -33.89 -35.84
N VAL A 397 18.76 -33.75 -37.16
CA VAL A 397 19.47 -34.59 -38.13
C VAL A 397 20.89 -34.04 -38.32
N THR A 398 21.90 -34.87 -38.08
CA THR A 398 23.32 -34.46 -38.15
C THR A 398 23.72 -34.09 -39.58
N GLY A 399 23.90 -32.79 -39.85
CA GLY A 399 24.46 -32.27 -41.10
C GLY A 399 23.70 -31.10 -41.76
N ALA A 400 22.58 -30.65 -41.20
CA ALA A 400 21.89 -29.45 -41.67
C ALA A 400 22.41 -28.17 -40.98
N GLU A 401 22.55 -27.08 -41.72
CA GLU A 401 22.92 -25.75 -41.17
C GLU A 401 21.69 -24.95 -40.68
N GLU A 402 20.48 -25.30 -41.15
CA GLU A 402 19.22 -24.74 -40.67
C GLU A 402 18.28 -25.86 -40.20
N GLU A 403 17.79 -25.75 -38.96
CA GLU A 403 16.68 -26.59 -38.49
C GLU A 403 15.35 -26.04 -39.02
N HIS A 404 14.39 -26.94 -39.26
CA HIS A 404 13.04 -26.57 -39.69
C HIS A 404 12.05 -26.82 -38.54
N LEU A 405 10.91 -26.12 -38.55
CA LEU A 405 9.79 -26.43 -37.66
C LEU A 405 8.83 -27.40 -38.35
N ASN A 406 8.49 -28.49 -37.68
CA ASN A 406 7.42 -29.39 -38.12
C ASN A 406 6.07 -28.88 -37.62
N LEU A 407 5.07 -28.88 -38.51
CA LEU A 407 3.68 -28.69 -38.16
C LEU A 407 3.15 -29.93 -37.40
N ARG A 408 3.02 -29.81 -36.07
CA ARG A 408 2.44 -30.85 -35.19
C ARG A 408 0.94 -30.96 -35.40
N LEU A 409 0.25 -29.82 -35.55
CA LEU A 409 -1.20 -29.79 -35.78
C LEU A 409 -1.65 -28.47 -36.42
N SER A 410 -2.79 -28.51 -37.10
CA SER A 410 -3.54 -27.33 -37.53
C SER A 410 -4.98 -27.44 -37.06
N VAL A 411 -5.47 -26.44 -36.32
CA VAL A 411 -6.88 -26.34 -35.91
C VAL A 411 -7.52 -25.18 -36.67
N PRO A 412 -8.50 -25.42 -37.56
CA PRO A 412 -9.25 -24.34 -38.20
C PRO A 412 -10.13 -23.62 -37.17
N VAL A 413 -10.31 -22.32 -37.37
CA VAL A 413 -11.09 -21.44 -36.50
C VAL A 413 -12.11 -20.69 -37.35
N ASP A 414 -13.39 -20.85 -37.02
CA ASP A 414 -14.51 -20.18 -37.71
C ASP A 414 -14.62 -18.70 -37.29
N GLY A 415 -13.63 -17.92 -37.73
CA GLY A 415 -13.57 -16.48 -37.55
C GLY A 415 -12.15 -15.93 -37.77
N GLU A 416 -12.05 -14.61 -37.79
CA GLU A 416 -10.78 -13.91 -37.75
C GLU A 416 -10.26 -13.84 -36.31
N VAL A 417 -9.11 -14.47 -36.03
CA VAL A 417 -8.42 -14.37 -34.74
C VAL A 417 -7.64 -13.06 -34.71
N ILE A 418 -7.87 -12.27 -33.65
CA ILE A 418 -7.34 -10.91 -33.47
C ILE A 418 -6.50 -10.73 -32.19
N SER A 419 -6.52 -11.68 -31.25
CA SER A 419 -5.50 -11.76 -30.20
C SER A 419 -5.35 -13.18 -29.65
N LEU A 420 -4.17 -13.46 -29.09
CA LEU A 420 -3.88 -14.65 -28.29
C LEU A 420 -3.40 -14.24 -26.89
N CYS A 421 -3.71 -15.04 -25.88
CA CYS A 421 -3.15 -14.88 -24.53
C CYS A 421 -2.89 -16.23 -23.87
N CYS A 422 -1.64 -16.51 -23.49
CA CYS A 422 -1.24 -17.76 -22.83
C CYS A 422 -1.28 -17.63 -21.29
N SER A 423 -1.89 -18.61 -20.62
CA SER A 423 -1.73 -18.85 -19.18
C SER A 423 -0.84 -20.07 -18.94
N PRO A 424 0.42 -19.89 -18.47
CA PRO A 424 1.30 -21.01 -18.14
C PRO A 424 0.87 -21.76 -16.87
N VAL A 425 0.05 -21.12 -16.01
CA VAL A 425 -0.42 -21.69 -14.73
C VAL A 425 -1.53 -22.71 -14.94
N THR A 426 -2.43 -22.47 -15.90
CA THR A 426 -3.55 -23.36 -16.24
C THR A 426 -3.34 -24.13 -17.55
N ARG A 427 -2.25 -23.83 -18.28
CA ARG A 427 -1.82 -24.48 -19.52
C ARG A 427 -2.82 -24.34 -20.67
N THR A 428 -3.32 -23.12 -20.84
CA THR A 428 -4.38 -22.78 -21.81
C THR A 428 -4.05 -21.49 -22.53
N VAL A 429 -4.40 -21.39 -23.82
CA VAL A 429 -4.38 -20.13 -24.58
C VAL A 429 -5.82 -19.67 -24.80
N ALA A 430 -6.13 -18.44 -24.41
CA ALA A 430 -7.35 -17.77 -24.85
C ALA A 430 -7.14 -17.19 -26.25
N VAL A 431 -8.14 -17.38 -27.11
CA VAL A 431 -8.16 -16.97 -28.51
C VAL A 431 -9.34 -16.01 -28.69
N GLN A 432 -9.09 -14.76 -29.07
CA GLN A 432 -10.13 -13.75 -29.28
C GLN A 432 -10.47 -13.65 -30.77
N LEU A 433 -11.75 -13.78 -31.11
CA LEU A 433 -12.27 -13.58 -32.46
C LEU A 433 -12.75 -12.14 -32.69
N ALA A 434 -12.80 -11.71 -33.94
CA ALA A 434 -13.24 -10.37 -34.35
C ALA A 434 -14.72 -10.07 -34.02
N ASP A 435 -15.57 -11.10 -33.87
CA ASP A 435 -16.95 -10.98 -33.39
C ASP A 435 -17.08 -10.93 -31.86
N GLY A 436 -15.95 -10.95 -31.15
CA GLY A 436 -15.85 -10.92 -29.69
C GLY A 436 -15.88 -12.28 -29.01
N GLN A 437 -16.11 -13.39 -29.72
CA GLN A 437 -16.10 -14.72 -29.09
C GLN A 437 -14.72 -15.06 -28.53
N ILE A 438 -14.68 -15.67 -27.34
CA ILE A 438 -13.46 -16.17 -26.71
C ILE A 438 -13.47 -17.70 -26.77
N LEU A 439 -12.45 -18.27 -27.40
CA LEU A 439 -12.19 -19.71 -27.41
C LEU A 439 -11.00 -20.04 -26.49
N LYS A 440 -10.98 -21.28 -25.99
CA LYS A 440 -9.97 -21.82 -25.09
C LYS A 440 -9.26 -22.97 -25.80
N TYR A 441 -7.96 -22.81 -26.02
CA TYR A 441 -7.09 -23.80 -26.66
C TYR A 441 -6.26 -24.53 -25.59
N VAL A 442 -6.38 -25.87 -25.55
CA VAL A 442 -5.72 -26.75 -24.58
C VAL A 442 -4.65 -27.57 -25.31
N TRP A 443 -3.38 -27.19 -25.18
CA TRP A 443 -2.28 -27.71 -26.02
C TRP A 443 -1.65 -29.02 -25.53
N GLU A 444 -1.78 -29.36 -24.24
CA GLU A 444 -1.25 -30.61 -23.69
C GLU A 444 -2.14 -31.83 -23.95
N ALA A 445 -3.35 -31.62 -24.46
CA ALA A 445 -4.23 -32.73 -24.86
C ALA A 445 -3.60 -33.53 -26.02
N SER A 446 -3.79 -34.86 -25.99
CA SER A 446 -3.18 -35.77 -26.98
C SER A 446 -3.62 -35.49 -28.42
N ALA A 447 -4.83 -34.94 -28.59
CA ALA A 447 -5.16 -34.03 -29.68
C ALA A 447 -5.57 -32.68 -29.05
N PRO A 448 -4.96 -31.54 -29.43
CA PRO A 448 -5.32 -30.23 -28.89
C PRO A 448 -6.80 -29.92 -29.09
N VAL A 449 -7.45 -29.41 -28.04
CA VAL A 449 -8.89 -29.08 -28.05
C VAL A 449 -9.05 -27.56 -28.11
N LEU A 450 -9.96 -27.11 -28.98
CA LEU A 450 -10.44 -25.73 -29.04
C LEU A 450 -11.93 -25.74 -28.65
N GLU A 451 -12.25 -25.15 -27.50
CA GLU A 451 -13.61 -25.11 -26.94
C GLU A 451 -14.06 -23.66 -26.67
N PRO A 452 -15.36 -23.34 -26.60
CA PRO A 452 -15.81 -22.02 -26.16
C PRO A 452 -15.37 -21.76 -24.71
N TRP A 453 -14.80 -20.59 -24.44
CA TRP A 453 -14.43 -20.21 -23.07
C TRP A 453 -15.70 -20.00 -22.25
N GLN A 454 -15.89 -20.75 -21.16
CA GLN A 454 -17.10 -20.72 -20.35
C GLN A 454 -16.88 -20.05 -18.99
N THR A 455 -17.91 -19.35 -18.52
CA THR A 455 -18.05 -18.91 -17.13
C THR A 455 -18.33 -20.09 -16.19
N SER A 456 -18.22 -19.87 -14.88
CA SER A 456 -18.62 -20.84 -13.83
C SER A 456 -20.11 -21.24 -13.87
N ASN A 457 -20.94 -20.54 -14.66
CA ASN A 457 -22.34 -20.88 -14.93
C ASN A 457 -22.55 -21.70 -16.24
N GLY A 458 -21.48 -22.02 -16.99
CA GLY A 458 -21.55 -22.71 -18.29
C GLY A 458 -21.87 -21.81 -19.49
N SER A 459 -22.20 -20.53 -19.28
CA SER A 459 -22.37 -19.56 -20.38
C SER A 459 -21.03 -19.29 -21.06
N ALA A 460 -20.99 -19.36 -22.39
CA ALA A 460 -19.84 -18.95 -23.19
C ALA A 460 -19.57 -17.43 -23.05
N VAL A 461 -18.28 -17.06 -23.06
CA VAL A 461 -17.82 -15.68 -22.90
C VAL A 461 -17.62 -15.02 -24.27
N GLN A 462 -18.21 -13.83 -24.41
CA GLN A 462 -18.04 -12.96 -25.56
C GLN A 462 -17.74 -11.54 -25.05
N PHE A 463 -16.66 -10.92 -25.52
CA PHE A 463 -16.44 -9.50 -25.27
C PHE A 463 -17.42 -8.69 -26.15
N PRO A 464 -18.14 -7.69 -25.61
CA PRO A 464 -19.05 -6.86 -26.41
C PRO A 464 -18.36 -5.98 -27.48
N TYR A 465 -17.03 -5.86 -27.45
CA TYR A 465 -16.18 -5.15 -28.41
C TYR A 465 -14.80 -5.81 -28.47
N PRO A 466 -14.07 -5.72 -29.60
CA PRO A 466 -12.66 -6.12 -29.66
C PRO A 466 -11.80 -5.47 -28.57
N CYS A 467 -11.11 -6.29 -27.79
CA CYS A 467 -10.09 -5.84 -26.84
C CYS A 467 -8.71 -5.83 -27.51
N VAL A 468 -7.93 -4.78 -27.28
CA VAL A 468 -6.57 -4.57 -27.83
C VAL A 468 -5.46 -5.04 -26.87
N GLN A 469 -5.81 -5.24 -25.60
CA GLN A 469 -4.97 -5.87 -24.59
C GLN A 469 -5.79 -6.91 -23.83
N THR A 470 -5.29 -8.14 -23.76
CA THR A 470 -5.92 -9.28 -23.06
C THR A 470 -4.96 -9.94 -22.08
N SER A 471 -5.47 -10.44 -20.95
CA SER A 471 -4.70 -11.26 -20.00
C SER A 471 -5.60 -12.33 -19.35
N ILE A 472 -5.07 -13.50 -19.04
CA ILE A 472 -5.75 -14.50 -18.21
C ILE A 472 -5.30 -14.32 -16.76
N THR A 473 -6.22 -14.38 -15.81
CA THR A 473 -5.89 -14.30 -14.38
C THR A 473 -6.84 -15.17 -13.53
N ARG A 474 -6.62 -15.21 -12.21
CA ARG A 474 -7.50 -15.91 -11.27
C ARG A 474 -8.12 -14.96 -10.25
N ILE A 475 -9.44 -14.90 -10.21
CA ILE A 475 -10.24 -14.02 -9.34
C ILE A 475 -11.05 -14.89 -8.39
N SER A 476 -10.85 -14.74 -7.07
CA SER A 476 -11.41 -15.65 -6.05
C SER A 476 -11.11 -17.15 -6.30
N GLY A 477 -10.04 -17.45 -7.06
CA GLY A 477 -9.65 -18.81 -7.46
C GLY A 477 -10.20 -19.28 -8.81
N GLU A 478 -11.27 -18.67 -9.34
CA GLU A 478 -11.80 -18.97 -10.69
C GLU A 478 -10.92 -18.35 -11.78
N GLU A 479 -10.81 -19.03 -12.93
CA GLU A 479 -10.06 -18.54 -14.09
C GLU A 479 -10.91 -17.57 -14.91
N MET A 480 -10.38 -16.38 -15.21
CA MET A 480 -11.11 -15.27 -15.83
C MET A 480 -10.24 -14.61 -16.91
N ILE A 481 -10.86 -14.17 -18.01
CA ILE A 481 -10.20 -13.36 -19.02
C ILE A 481 -10.42 -11.87 -18.75
N LEU A 482 -9.34 -11.09 -18.81
CA LEU A 482 -9.35 -9.63 -18.75
C LEU A 482 -9.21 -9.08 -20.16
N GLY A 483 -10.00 -8.06 -20.49
CA GLY A 483 -9.94 -7.36 -21.79
C GLY A 483 -9.98 -5.85 -21.63
N LEU A 484 -9.16 -5.12 -22.40
CA LEU A 484 -9.20 -3.66 -22.51
C LEU A 484 -9.40 -3.24 -23.97
N THR A 485 -10.42 -2.45 -24.25
CA THR A 485 -10.70 -1.86 -25.58
C THR A 485 -9.85 -0.61 -25.84
N ASP A 486 -9.71 -0.24 -27.12
CA ASP A 486 -9.25 1.09 -27.58
C ASP A 486 -9.90 2.26 -26.82
N ARG A 487 -11.21 2.17 -26.55
CA ARG A 487 -12.06 3.17 -25.90
C ARG A 487 -12.03 3.16 -24.37
N TYR A 488 -10.97 2.63 -23.77
CA TYR A 488 -10.72 2.62 -22.31
C TYR A 488 -11.73 1.81 -21.45
N ARG A 489 -12.53 0.94 -22.07
CA ARG A 489 -13.47 0.03 -21.39
C ARG A 489 -12.77 -1.28 -21.04
N PHE A 490 -12.85 -1.65 -19.78
CA PHE A 490 -12.18 -2.79 -19.18
C PHE A 490 -13.20 -3.83 -18.72
N PHE A 491 -13.04 -5.05 -19.23
CA PHE A 491 -13.94 -6.17 -19.09
C PHE A 491 -13.29 -7.31 -18.29
N VAL A 492 -14.11 -8.02 -17.51
CA VAL A 492 -13.78 -9.30 -16.89
C VAL A 492 -14.82 -10.29 -17.40
N ASN A 493 -14.39 -11.22 -18.25
CA ASN A 493 -15.26 -11.96 -19.17
C ASN A 493 -16.20 -10.98 -19.91
N ASP A 494 -17.51 -11.25 -19.92
CA ASP A 494 -18.57 -10.44 -20.53
C ASP A 494 -18.91 -9.15 -19.76
N ILE A 495 -18.44 -9.00 -18.50
CA ILE A 495 -18.86 -7.93 -17.59
C ILE A 495 -17.95 -6.70 -17.74
N GLU A 496 -18.52 -5.55 -18.08
CA GLU A 496 -17.81 -4.26 -18.00
C GLU A 496 -17.58 -3.85 -16.54
N VAL A 497 -16.31 -3.73 -16.14
CA VAL A 497 -15.91 -3.45 -14.76
C VAL A 497 -15.51 -1.98 -14.57
N ALA A 498 -14.97 -1.32 -15.61
CA ALA A 498 -14.68 0.11 -15.59
C ALA A 498 -14.57 0.69 -17.01
N SER A 499 -15.02 1.94 -17.22
CA SER A 499 -15.01 2.62 -18.53
C SER A 499 -13.95 3.72 -18.67
N ASN A 500 -12.86 3.64 -17.89
CA ASN A 500 -11.87 4.72 -17.75
C ASN A 500 -10.41 4.23 -17.64
N ILE A 501 -10.11 3.00 -18.05
CA ILE A 501 -8.79 2.35 -17.87
C ILE A 501 -7.88 2.62 -19.08
N THR A 502 -6.64 3.04 -18.85
CA THR A 502 -5.68 3.43 -19.90
C THR A 502 -4.60 2.40 -20.21
N SER A 503 -4.37 1.46 -19.29
CA SER A 503 -3.57 0.24 -19.43
C SER A 503 -3.73 -0.61 -18.17
N PHE A 504 -3.44 -1.91 -18.23
CA PHE A 504 -3.40 -2.76 -17.06
C PHE A 504 -2.21 -3.74 -17.07
N ALA A 505 -1.89 -4.31 -15.91
CA ALA A 505 -0.90 -5.37 -15.76
C ALA A 505 -1.31 -6.32 -14.62
N THR A 506 -1.10 -7.62 -14.83
CA THR A 506 -1.35 -8.69 -13.85
C THR A 506 -0.02 -9.21 -13.31
N TYR A 507 0.14 -9.24 -11.99
CA TYR A 507 1.32 -9.81 -11.34
C TYR A 507 0.91 -10.70 -10.15
N ASN A 508 1.13 -12.00 -10.28
CA ASN A 508 0.71 -13.03 -9.34
C ASN A 508 -0.79 -12.90 -8.98
N GLU A 509 -1.11 -12.54 -7.73
CA GLU A 509 -2.48 -12.33 -7.27
C GLU A 509 -2.95 -10.85 -7.33
N PHE A 510 -2.19 -9.98 -7.99
CA PHE A 510 -2.49 -8.55 -8.10
C PHE A 510 -2.86 -8.11 -9.51
N LEU A 511 -3.89 -7.29 -9.61
CA LEU A 511 -4.23 -6.49 -10.79
C LEU A 511 -3.84 -5.03 -10.54
N LEU A 512 -3.04 -4.46 -11.44
CA LEU A 512 -2.73 -3.05 -11.50
C LEU A 512 -3.37 -2.42 -12.74
N VAL A 513 -3.94 -1.23 -12.58
CA VAL A 513 -4.55 -0.46 -13.68
C VAL A 513 -4.11 1.01 -13.62
N THR A 514 -3.93 1.65 -14.76
CA THR A 514 -3.93 3.13 -14.83
C THR A 514 -5.27 3.64 -15.36
N THR A 515 -5.66 4.83 -14.93
CA THR A 515 -6.97 5.44 -15.25
C THR A 515 -6.81 6.77 -15.99
N ASN A 516 -7.81 7.14 -16.79
CA ASN A 516 -7.97 8.48 -17.37
C ASN A 516 -7.97 9.60 -16.30
N SER A 517 -8.31 9.29 -15.04
CA SER A 517 -8.21 10.21 -13.89
C SER A 517 -6.80 10.38 -13.31
N HIS A 518 -5.77 9.89 -14.00
CA HIS A 518 -4.34 10.01 -13.63
C HIS A 518 -3.99 9.33 -12.30
N THR A 519 -4.64 8.19 -12.04
CA THR A 519 -4.32 7.27 -10.94
C THR A 519 -3.83 5.93 -11.46
N CYS A 520 -2.85 5.35 -10.77
CA CYS A 520 -2.58 3.92 -10.79
C CYS A 520 -3.30 3.32 -9.57
N GLN A 521 -4.01 2.20 -9.76
CA GLN A 521 -4.68 1.47 -8.70
C GLN A 521 -4.21 0.01 -8.68
N CYS A 522 -4.24 -0.61 -7.50
CA CYS A 522 -3.74 -1.97 -7.28
C CYS A 522 -4.68 -2.76 -6.35
N PHE A 523 -5.10 -3.94 -6.80
CA PHE A 523 -6.09 -4.79 -6.13
C PHE A 523 -5.57 -6.23 -5.98
N CYS A 524 -5.85 -6.87 -4.84
CA CYS A 524 -5.56 -8.29 -4.60
C CYS A 524 -6.77 -9.13 -5.02
N LEU A 525 -6.61 -9.96 -6.05
CA LEU A 525 -7.69 -10.77 -6.65
C LEU A 525 -8.04 -12.02 -5.83
N LYS A 526 -7.18 -12.44 -4.90
CA LYS A 526 -7.24 -13.72 -4.18
C LYS A 526 -8.57 -13.97 -3.46
N ASN A 527 -9.07 -12.96 -2.75
CA ASN A 527 -10.27 -13.03 -1.90
C ASN A 527 -11.35 -12.05 -2.37
N MET A 528 -11.34 -11.67 -3.65
CA MET A 528 -12.05 -10.51 -4.17
C MET A 528 -12.96 -10.90 -5.34
N SER A 529 -14.24 -10.51 -5.28
CA SER A 529 -15.22 -10.81 -6.33
C SER A 529 -15.24 -9.74 -7.42
N VAL A 530 -15.74 -10.10 -8.61
CA VAL A 530 -15.87 -9.16 -9.75
C VAL A 530 -16.71 -7.93 -9.39
N LYS A 531 -17.76 -8.11 -8.57
CA LYS A 531 -18.59 -6.99 -8.05
C LYS A 531 -17.80 -6.07 -7.11
N ALA A 532 -16.91 -6.63 -6.28
CA ALA A 532 -16.02 -5.83 -5.43
C ALA A 532 -14.96 -5.07 -6.25
N LEU A 533 -14.49 -5.65 -7.37
CA LEU A 533 -13.59 -4.99 -8.30
C LEU A 533 -14.28 -3.83 -9.04
N GLN A 534 -15.50 -4.05 -9.53
CA GLN A 534 -16.33 -3.02 -10.17
C GLN A 534 -16.61 -1.87 -9.20
N ALA A 535 -16.98 -2.16 -7.95
CA ALA A 535 -17.17 -1.15 -6.91
C ALA A 535 -15.86 -0.41 -6.55
N GLY A 536 -14.74 -1.13 -6.45
CA GLY A 536 -13.43 -0.55 -6.14
C GLY A 536 -12.91 0.41 -7.22
N LEU A 537 -13.13 0.09 -8.50
CA LEU A 537 -12.75 0.91 -9.65
C LEU A 537 -13.72 2.08 -9.91
N SER A 538 -15.02 1.88 -9.66
CA SER A 538 -16.05 2.92 -9.82
C SER A 538 -16.06 3.93 -8.68
N SER A 539 -15.62 3.52 -7.48
CA SER A 539 -15.53 4.41 -6.33
C SER A 539 -14.44 5.46 -6.53
N ALA A 540 -14.76 6.71 -6.21
CA ALA A 540 -13.75 7.73 -5.91
C ALA A 540 -13.07 7.39 -4.58
N ALA A 541 -12.19 6.39 -4.60
CA ALA A 541 -11.48 5.86 -3.43
C ALA A 541 -10.84 7.00 -2.63
N ALA A 542 -11.00 6.94 -1.30
CA ALA A 542 -10.49 7.95 -0.40
C ALA A 542 -8.99 8.20 -0.67
N PRO A 543 -8.52 9.45 -0.67
CA PRO A 543 -7.19 9.81 -1.17
C PRO A 543 -5.99 9.21 -0.39
N ASN A 544 -6.28 8.50 0.71
CA ASN A 544 -5.31 7.80 1.55
C ASN A 544 -5.44 6.25 1.46
N SER A 545 -6.22 5.70 0.52
CA SER A 545 -6.35 4.25 0.34
C SER A 545 -5.04 3.61 -0.14
N GLU A 546 -4.66 2.47 0.44
CA GLU A 546 -3.44 1.73 0.03
C GLU A 546 -3.49 1.21 -1.40
N THR A 547 -4.69 1.12 -1.97
CA THR A 547 -4.99 0.66 -3.32
C THR A 547 -4.84 1.73 -4.40
N LEU A 548 -4.56 3.01 -4.06
CA LEU A 548 -4.54 4.12 -5.03
C LEU A 548 -3.26 4.97 -4.92
N ARG A 549 -2.68 5.29 -6.08
CA ARG A 549 -1.55 6.23 -6.25
C ARG A 549 -1.84 7.20 -7.41
N LYS A 550 -1.50 8.48 -7.25
CA LYS A 550 -1.50 9.46 -8.36
C LYS A 550 -0.25 9.30 -9.24
N VAL A 551 -0.40 9.47 -10.55
CA VAL A 551 0.66 9.35 -11.57
C VAL A 551 0.59 10.52 -12.57
N GLU A 552 1.57 10.68 -13.46
CA GLU A 552 1.50 11.68 -14.53
C GLU A 552 0.32 11.40 -15.50
N ARG A 553 -0.20 12.47 -16.13
CA ARG A 553 -1.29 12.40 -17.10
C ARG A 553 -0.92 11.49 -18.28
N GLY A 554 -1.69 10.42 -18.46
CA GLY A 554 -1.56 9.48 -19.57
C GLY A 554 -0.47 8.42 -19.39
N SER A 555 0.12 8.28 -18.21
CA SER A 555 1.07 7.20 -17.93
C SER A 555 0.45 5.81 -18.13
N ARG A 556 1.13 4.97 -18.91
CA ARG A 556 0.79 3.55 -19.12
C ARG A 556 1.73 2.65 -18.33
N ILE A 557 1.26 1.48 -17.92
CA ILE A 557 2.11 0.44 -17.31
C ILE A 557 2.85 -0.29 -18.42
N ILE A 558 4.17 -0.42 -18.27
CA ILE A 558 5.02 -1.23 -19.15
C ILE A 558 5.20 -2.63 -18.56
N THR A 559 5.61 -2.70 -17.29
CA THR A 559 5.75 -3.97 -16.57
C THR A 559 5.76 -3.76 -15.05
N VAL A 560 5.48 -4.82 -14.30
CA VAL A 560 5.66 -4.90 -12.84
C VAL A 560 6.83 -5.84 -12.61
N VAL A 561 7.88 -5.40 -11.92
CA VAL A 561 9.12 -6.18 -11.75
C VAL A 561 8.89 -7.31 -10.73
N PRO A 562 8.97 -8.60 -11.14
CA PRO A 562 8.81 -9.73 -10.22
C PRO A 562 9.80 -9.70 -9.06
N GLN A 563 9.36 -10.20 -7.90
CA GLN A 563 10.08 -10.24 -6.60
C GLN A 563 10.61 -8.90 -6.03
N ASP A 564 10.67 -7.84 -6.82
CA ASP A 564 10.78 -6.45 -6.38
C ASP A 564 9.36 -5.89 -6.11
N THR A 565 9.26 -4.58 -5.95
CA THR A 565 8.03 -3.81 -5.71
C THR A 565 7.88 -2.64 -6.68
N LYS A 566 8.75 -2.59 -7.70
CA LYS A 566 8.76 -1.60 -8.78
C LYS A 566 7.64 -1.86 -9.78
N VAL A 567 6.96 -0.79 -10.18
CA VAL A 567 6.10 -0.72 -11.35
C VAL A 567 6.74 0.28 -12.31
N VAL A 568 7.01 -0.14 -13.54
CA VAL A 568 7.58 0.72 -14.59
C VAL A 568 6.44 1.30 -15.40
N LEU A 569 6.39 2.63 -15.44
CA LEU A 569 5.42 3.40 -16.22
C LEU A 569 6.14 4.10 -17.37
N GLN A 570 5.44 4.30 -18.49
CA GLN A 570 5.87 5.19 -19.58
C GLN A 570 4.89 6.36 -19.72
N MET A 571 5.42 7.58 -19.79
CA MET A 571 4.65 8.81 -20.00
C MET A 571 4.37 9.00 -21.50
N PRO A 572 3.34 9.76 -21.90
CA PRO A 572 3.05 10.04 -23.32
C PRO A 572 4.18 10.73 -24.13
N ARG A 573 5.22 11.21 -23.45
CA ARG A 573 6.43 11.78 -24.07
C ARG A 573 7.47 10.72 -24.47
N GLY A 574 7.36 9.50 -23.95
CA GLY A 574 8.32 8.39 -24.09
C GLY A 574 9.25 8.18 -22.89
N ASN A 575 9.29 9.13 -21.94
CA ASN A 575 10.01 9.00 -20.65
C ASN A 575 9.49 7.82 -19.82
N LEU A 576 10.34 7.28 -18.93
CA LEU A 576 9.98 6.25 -17.95
C LEU A 576 9.96 6.80 -16.51
N GLU A 577 8.99 6.36 -15.71
CA GLU A 577 8.92 6.57 -14.25
C GLU A 577 8.90 5.19 -13.57
N THR A 578 9.69 4.99 -12.51
CA THR A 578 9.61 3.78 -11.68
C THR A 578 8.97 4.14 -10.34
N VAL A 579 7.81 3.54 -10.06
CA VAL A 579 7.06 3.78 -8.82
C VAL A 579 6.96 2.51 -7.98
N HIS A 580 6.98 2.66 -6.66
CA HIS A 580 6.70 1.56 -5.74
C HIS A 580 5.25 1.67 -5.26
N HIS A 581 4.37 0.74 -5.68
CA HIS A 581 2.96 0.79 -5.29
C HIS A 581 2.77 0.23 -3.87
N ARG A 582 2.11 0.99 -2.99
CA ARG A 582 2.01 0.69 -1.55
C ARG A 582 1.46 -0.70 -1.24
N ALA A 583 0.37 -1.11 -1.91
CA ALA A 583 -0.16 -2.47 -1.80
C ALA A 583 0.88 -3.58 -2.10
N LEU A 584 1.67 -3.46 -3.18
CA LEU A 584 2.73 -4.43 -3.52
C LEU A 584 3.87 -4.42 -2.50
N VAL A 585 4.29 -3.22 -2.07
CA VAL A 585 5.32 -3.04 -1.04
C VAL A 585 4.94 -3.77 0.26
N LEU A 586 3.70 -3.61 0.70
CA LEU A 586 3.21 -4.23 1.93
C LEU A 586 2.98 -5.74 1.77
N ALA A 587 2.52 -6.21 0.61
CA ALA A 587 2.41 -7.63 0.32
C ALA A 587 3.78 -8.33 0.38
N GLN A 588 4.81 -7.73 -0.23
CA GLN A 588 6.16 -8.28 -0.21
C GLN A 588 6.82 -8.19 1.18
N ILE A 589 6.60 -7.10 1.93
CA ILE A 589 7.04 -6.99 3.33
C ILE A 589 6.41 -8.10 4.18
N ARG A 590 5.09 -8.29 4.13
CA ARG A 590 4.38 -9.35 4.87
C ARG A 590 4.98 -10.74 4.54
N LYS A 591 5.18 -11.03 3.25
CA LYS A 591 5.83 -12.26 2.74
C LYS A 591 7.28 -12.44 3.23
N TRP A 592 8.03 -11.37 3.48
CA TRP A 592 9.36 -11.44 4.12
C TRP A 592 9.27 -11.68 5.63
N LEU A 593 8.35 -11.02 6.34
CA LEU A 593 8.14 -11.22 7.78
C LEU A 593 7.69 -12.66 8.09
N ASP A 594 6.75 -13.20 7.32
CA ASP A 594 6.30 -14.60 7.40
C ASP A 594 7.41 -15.62 7.12
N ARG A 595 8.50 -15.20 6.46
CA ARG A 595 9.70 -16.00 6.17
C ARG A 595 10.89 -15.67 7.08
N LEU A 596 10.69 -14.87 8.13
CA LEU A 596 11.73 -14.39 9.05
C LEU A 596 12.88 -13.62 8.35
N MET A 597 12.62 -13.03 7.19
CA MET A 597 13.56 -12.21 6.40
C MET A 597 13.52 -10.74 6.86
N PHE A 598 13.85 -10.51 8.13
CA PHE A 598 13.76 -9.22 8.79
C PHE A 598 14.69 -8.16 8.18
N ARG A 599 15.88 -8.55 7.72
CA ARG A 599 16.87 -7.65 7.10
C ARG A 599 16.32 -6.98 5.84
N GLU A 600 15.74 -7.77 4.94
CA GLU A 600 15.19 -7.34 3.67
C GLU A 600 13.95 -6.47 3.90
N ALA A 601 13.07 -6.90 4.81
CA ALA A 601 11.89 -6.14 5.23
C ALA A 601 12.29 -4.77 5.81
N PHE A 602 13.19 -4.72 6.79
CA PHE A 602 13.66 -3.48 7.43
C PHE A 602 14.32 -2.53 6.42
N GLN A 603 15.18 -3.05 5.52
CA GLN A 603 15.83 -2.21 4.50
C GLN A 603 14.82 -1.61 3.52
N CYS A 604 13.84 -2.40 3.07
CA CYS A 604 12.75 -1.92 2.22
C CYS A 604 11.90 -0.87 2.93
N MET A 605 11.46 -1.14 4.16
CA MET A 605 10.66 -0.23 4.98
C MET A 605 11.38 1.10 5.22
N ARG A 606 12.65 1.07 5.62
CA ARG A 606 13.47 2.28 5.83
C ARG A 606 13.69 3.07 4.54
N LYS A 607 13.89 2.41 3.40
CA LYS A 607 14.07 3.06 2.09
C LYS A 607 12.77 3.74 1.61
N LEU A 608 11.63 3.09 1.80
CA LEU A 608 10.32 3.55 1.30
C LEU A 608 9.50 4.31 2.36
N ARG A 609 10.05 4.52 3.56
CA ARG A 609 9.41 5.18 4.72
C ARG A 609 8.10 4.53 5.15
N ILE A 610 8.05 3.20 5.13
CA ILE A 610 7.02 2.42 5.83
C ILE A 610 7.39 2.39 7.31
N ASN A 611 6.42 2.71 8.18
CA ASN A 611 6.60 2.78 9.63
C ASN A 611 7.07 1.42 10.19
N LEU A 612 8.15 1.45 10.98
CA LEU A 612 8.82 0.26 11.48
C LEU A 612 7.99 -0.60 12.46
N ASN A 613 6.88 -0.08 13.02
CA ASN A 613 5.97 -0.84 13.89
C ASN A 613 5.42 -2.12 13.22
N LEU A 614 5.28 -2.14 11.89
CA LEU A 614 4.78 -3.31 11.15
C LEU A 614 5.64 -4.57 11.30
N LEU A 615 6.93 -4.43 11.64
CA LEU A 615 7.83 -5.57 11.98
C LEU A 615 7.30 -6.39 13.17
N TYR A 616 6.61 -5.73 14.12
CA TYR A 616 5.97 -6.35 15.27
C TYR A 616 4.47 -6.58 15.01
N ASP A 617 3.74 -5.55 14.57
CA ASP A 617 2.27 -5.57 14.49
C ASP A 617 1.71 -6.62 13.52
N HIS A 618 2.47 -7.00 12.48
CA HIS A 618 2.06 -8.04 11.54
C HIS A 618 1.86 -9.41 12.21
N ASN A 619 2.77 -9.80 13.11
CA ASN A 619 2.63 -11.02 13.91
C ASN A 619 3.44 -10.92 15.22
N PRO A 620 2.85 -10.36 16.29
CA PRO A 620 3.53 -10.14 17.57
C PRO A 620 4.10 -11.40 18.21
N LYS A 621 3.43 -12.56 18.04
CA LYS A 621 3.90 -13.84 18.61
C LYS A 621 5.17 -14.31 17.90
N LEU A 622 5.12 -14.40 16.57
CA LEU A 622 6.26 -14.82 15.74
C LEU A 622 7.47 -13.90 15.93
N PHE A 623 7.25 -12.58 16.04
CA PHE A 623 8.33 -11.62 16.29
C PHE A 623 9.00 -11.87 17.65
N LEU A 624 8.23 -12.06 18.73
CA LEU A 624 8.78 -12.29 20.07
C LEU A 624 9.51 -13.64 20.16
N GLU A 625 8.98 -14.69 19.55
CA GLU A 625 9.60 -16.02 19.45
C GLU A 625 10.93 -15.99 18.67
N ASN A 626 11.08 -15.05 17.71
CA ASN A 626 12.24 -14.95 16.81
C ASN A 626 13.06 -13.65 17.00
N ALA A 627 12.92 -12.98 18.14
CA ALA A 627 13.50 -11.66 18.36
C ALA A 627 15.04 -11.67 18.33
N GLU A 628 15.69 -12.79 18.70
CA GLU A 628 17.14 -12.94 18.54
C GLU A 628 17.56 -12.96 17.06
N THR A 629 16.77 -13.61 16.20
CA THR A 629 16.99 -13.66 14.75
C THR A 629 16.89 -12.28 14.12
N PHE A 630 15.92 -11.46 14.55
CA PHE A 630 15.82 -10.04 14.16
C PHE A 630 17.11 -9.27 14.50
N ILE A 631 17.60 -9.35 15.74
CA ILE A 631 18.82 -8.65 16.17
C ILE A 631 20.06 -9.13 15.40
N ARG A 632 20.22 -10.46 15.24
CA ARG A 632 21.33 -11.07 14.48
C ARG A 632 21.34 -10.65 13.00
N GLN A 633 20.18 -10.48 12.37
CA GLN A 633 20.09 -10.12 10.95
C GLN A 633 20.38 -8.63 10.66
N ILE A 634 20.04 -7.75 11.61
CA ILE A 634 20.24 -6.29 11.49
C ILE A 634 21.66 -5.87 11.86
N ASP A 635 22.27 -6.46 12.91
CA ASP A 635 23.64 -6.23 13.44
C ASP A 635 24.07 -4.74 13.64
N SER A 636 23.11 -3.81 13.61
CA SER A 636 23.33 -2.37 13.51
C SER A 636 22.61 -1.64 14.64
N VAL A 637 23.39 -1.20 15.64
CA VAL A 637 22.91 -0.45 16.82
C VAL A 637 22.01 0.72 16.40
N SER A 638 22.45 1.56 15.46
CA SER A 638 21.67 2.71 14.98
C SER A 638 20.33 2.31 14.32
N SER A 639 20.27 1.14 13.68
CA SER A 639 19.05 0.63 13.04
C SER A 639 18.07 0.05 14.07
N ILE A 640 18.57 -0.60 15.12
CA ILE A 640 17.78 -1.10 16.24
C ILE A 640 17.26 0.06 17.11
N ASN A 641 18.08 1.10 17.33
CA ASN A 641 17.66 2.31 18.03
C ASN A 641 16.56 3.05 17.25
N LEU A 642 16.63 3.11 15.92
CA LEU A 642 15.56 3.66 15.08
C LEU A 642 14.25 2.87 15.20
N PHE A 643 14.30 1.54 15.25
CA PHE A 643 13.12 0.72 15.54
C PHE A 643 12.52 1.05 16.91
N PHE A 644 13.34 1.16 17.96
CA PHE A 644 12.87 1.54 19.30
C PHE A 644 12.33 2.98 19.40
N THR A 645 12.85 3.94 18.64
CA THR A 645 12.35 5.33 18.66
C THR A 645 11.07 5.53 17.84
N GLU A 646 10.83 4.72 16.81
CA GLU A 646 9.55 4.69 16.07
C GLU A 646 8.45 3.87 16.76
N LEU A 647 8.79 2.93 17.63
CA LEU A 647 7.82 2.02 18.27
C LEU A 647 6.76 2.78 19.10
N LYS A 648 5.49 2.41 18.94
CA LYS A 648 4.33 3.01 19.61
C LYS A 648 3.36 1.94 20.10
N GLU A 649 2.51 2.27 21.07
CA GLU A 649 1.41 1.40 21.54
C GLU A 649 0.29 1.20 20.49
N GLU A 650 0.16 2.11 19.52
CA GLU A 650 -0.79 1.99 18.41
C GLU A 650 -0.48 0.75 17.54
N ASP A 651 -1.54 0.03 17.15
CA ASP A 651 -1.48 -1.07 16.18
C ASP A 651 -1.66 -0.49 14.76
N PHE A 652 -0.59 -0.55 13.97
CA PHE A 652 -0.59 0.00 12.62
C PHE A 652 -1.28 -0.92 11.59
N THR A 653 -1.57 -2.20 11.90
CA THR A 653 -2.35 -3.08 11.02
C THR A 653 -3.86 -2.82 11.09
N LYS A 654 -4.36 -2.22 12.18
CA LYS A 654 -5.77 -1.82 12.31
C LYS A 654 -6.08 -0.44 11.71
N SER A 655 -5.05 0.37 11.47
CA SER A 655 -5.19 1.80 11.14
C SER A 655 -4.56 2.17 9.80
N MET A 656 -3.25 2.03 9.68
CA MET A 656 -2.47 2.56 8.56
C MET A 656 -2.17 1.53 7.47
N TYR A 657 -2.07 0.24 7.83
CA TYR A 657 -1.73 -0.87 6.93
C TYR A 657 -2.73 -2.04 7.06
N PRO A 658 -4.04 -1.82 6.77
CA PRO A 658 -5.06 -2.85 6.86
C PRO A 658 -4.67 -4.14 6.12
N SER A 659 -4.99 -5.29 6.74
CA SER A 659 -4.75 -6.59 6.11
C SER A 659 -5.80 -6.85 5.02
N LEU A 660 -5.38 -6.71 3.75
CA LEU A 660 -6.23 -6.89 2.57
C LEU A 660 -6.88 -8.29 2.49
N ASN A 661 -6.33 -9.30 3.17
CA ASN A 661 -6.78 -10.68 3.06
C ASN A 661 -7.84 -11.07 4.11
N GLY A 662 -8.12 -10.21 5.11
CA GLY A 662 -9.08 -10.49 6.19
C GLY A 662 -8.67 -11.57 7.20
N THR A 663 -7.69 -12.42 6.87
CA THR A 663 -7.18 -13.53 7.69
C THR A 663 -6.29 -13.08 8.84
N CYS A 664 -6.78 -12.17 9.69
CA CYS A 664 -6.21 -11.93 11.01
C CYS A 664 -6.63 -13.07 11.95
N ASN A 665 -6.04 -14.26 11.79
CA ASN A 665 -6.18 -15.40 12.72
C ASN A 665 -5.50 -15.16 14.09
N ALA A 666 -5.15 -13.92 14.39
CA ALA A 666 -5.02 -13.47 15.77
C ALA A 666 -6.41 -13.42 16.40
N GLN A 667 -6.79 -14.51 17.10
CA GLN A 667 -7.71 -14.37 18.23
C GLN A 667 -7.26 -13.15 19.06
N PRO A 668 -8.16 -12.26 19.49
CA PRO A 668 -7.78 -11.16 20.37
C PRO A 668 -7.11 -11.77 21.60
N LEU A 669 -5.81 -11.52 21.75
CA LEU A 669 -5.06 -11.89 22.94
C LEU A 669 -5.83 -11.31 24.14
N GLN A 670 -6.22 -12.17 25.08
CA GLN A 670 -6.65 -11.71 26.39
C GLN A 670 -5.61 -10.72 26.89
N HIS A 671 -6.04 -9.52 27.28
CA HIS A 671 -5.14 -8.43 27.61
C HIS A 671 -4.10 -8.90 28.62
N SER A 672 -2.86 -9.09 28.17
CA SER A 672 -1.71 -9.00 29.06
C SER A 672 -1.63 -7.55 29.52
N ASP A 673 -1.57 -7.31 30.82
CA ASP A 673 -1.40 -5.95 31.39
C ASP A 673 -0.06 -5.27 31.03
N GLN A 674 0.74 -5.93 30.18
CA GLN A 674 1.99 -5.44 29.62
C GLN A 674 1.73 -4.73 28.27
N LYS A 675 2.04 -3.43 28.26
CA LYS A 675 2.05 -2.54 27.08
C LYS A 675 3.04 -3.03 26.01
N LYS A 676 2.75 -2.77 24.73
CA LYS A 676 3.53 -3.26 23.56
C LYS A 676 5.01 -2.91 23.66
N VAL A 677 5.35 -1.67 24.05
CA VAL A 677 6.74 -1.21 24.20
C VAL A 677 7.44 -1.86 25.42
N ASN A 678 6.69 -2.34 26.41
CA ASN A 678 7.27 -2.96 27.61
C ASN A 678 7.70 -4.43 27.42
N VAL A 679 7.18 -5.13 26.39
CA VAL A 679 7.46 -6.56 26.15
C VAL A 679 8.80 -6.78 25.43
N ILE A 680 9.29 -5.79 24.66
CA ILE A 680 10.53 -5.92 23.89
C ILE A 680 11.74 -5.54 24.76
N SER A 681 12.47 -6.54 25.27
CA SER A 681 13.69 -6.35 26.08
C SER A 681 14.81 -7.27 25.59
N PHE A 682 16.06 -6.78 25.62
CA PHE A 682 17.24 -7.49 25.09
C PHE A 682 18.40 -7.52 26.10
N SER A 683 19.21 -8.59 26.03
CA SER A 683 20.11 -9.00 27.13
C SER A 683 21.61 -9.10 26.75
N TYR A 684 22.06 -8.41 25.68
CA TYR A 684 23.41 -8.56 25.13
C TYR A 684 24.25 -7.27 25.19
N CYS A 685 25.41 -7.32 25.85
CA CYS A 685 26.26 -6.17 26.16
C CYS A 685 26.71 -5.34 24.93
N ARG A 686 26.88 -5.96 23.75
CA ARG A 686 27.21 -5.26 22.48
C ARG A 686 26.17 -4.22 22.08
N TYR A 687 24.95 -4.30 22.61
CA TYR A 687 23.82 -3.41 22.32
C TYR A 687 23.53 -2.41 23.45
N CYS A 688 24.53 -2.01 24.24
CA CYS A 688 24.41 -1.06 25.36
C CYS A 688 23.48 0.14 25.06
N LEU A 689 23.74 0.92 24.01
CA LEU A 689 22.89 2.08 23.65
C LEU A 689 21.44 1.69 23.31
N SER A 690 21.22 0.52 22.69
CA SER A 690 19.87 0.01 22.40
C SER A 690 19.14 -0.45 23.66
N ILE A 691 19.86 -1.02 24.63
CA ILE A 691 19.33 -1.40 25.95
C ILE A 691 18.91 -0.15 26.72
N LEU A 692 19.72 0.91 26.69
CA LEU A 692 19.34 2.21 27.25
C LEU A 692 18.10 2.80 26.54
N THR A 693 18.05 2.74 25.21
CA THR A 693 16.87 3.17 24.42
C THR A 693 15.61 2.40 24.86
N ALA A 694 15.70 1.09 25.06
CA ALA A 694 14.58 0.26 25.50
C ALA A 694 14.06 0.67 26.88
N HIS A 695 14.94 0.86 27.89
CA HIS A 695 14.53 1.34 29.21
C HIS A 695 13.91 2.74 29.17
N VAL A 696 14.44 3.65 28.35
CA VAL A 696 13.88 5.00 28.16
C VAL A 696 12.50 4.98 27.49
N LYS A 697 12.25 4.06 26.54
CA LYS A 697 11.01 4.03 25.76
C LYS A 697 9.84 3.31 26.43
N LYS A 698 10.09 2.52 27.47
CA LYS A 698 9.06 1.90 28.31
C LYS A 698 8.06 2.93 28.87
N SER A 699 6.88 2.44 29.25
CA SER A 699 5.77 3.25 29.75
C SER A 699 5.24 2.71 31.09
N PRO A 700 5.69 3.23 32.25
CA PRO A 700 6.57 4.40 32.42
C PRO A 700 8.05 4.15 32.05
N PRO A 701 8.83 5.20 31.76
CA PRO A 701 10.28 5.10 31.50
C PRO A 701 11.06 4.59 32.71
N GLU A 702 11.97 3.64 32.50
CA GLU A 702 12.83 3.05 33.54
C GLU A 702 14.15 3.81 33.70
N LEU A 703 14.07 5.14 33.87
CA LEU A 703 15.24 6.04 33.89
C LEU A 703 16.22 5.75 35.03
N GLU A 704 15.75 5.32 36.21
CA GLU A 704 16.62 4.87 37.31
C GLU A 704 17.49 3.67 36.89
N ILE A 705 16.94 2.71 36.11
CA ILE A 705 17.65 1.52 35.64
C ILE A 705 18.60 1.87 34.49
N ALA A 706 18.22 2.82 33.62
CA ALA A 706 19.09 3.33 32.57
C ALA A 706 20.31 4.06 33.16
N LEU A 707 20.12 4.91 34.17
CA LEU A 707 21.19 5.64 34.85
C LEU A 707 22.09 4.71 35.68
N GLN A 708 21.53 3.73 36.40
CA GLN A 708 22.35 2.72 37.09
C GLN A 708 23.28 1.99 36.11
N LYS A 709 22.78 1.60 34.92
CA LYS A 709 23.61 0.98 33.88
C LYS A 709 24.70 1.90 33.30
N VAL A 710 24.57 3.23 33.43
CA VAL A 710 25.65 4.17 33.08
C VAL A 710 26.70 4.24 34.21
N HIS A 711 26.28 4.21 35.48
CA HIS A 711 27.16 4.09 36.63
C HIS A 711 27.94 2.75 36.62
N ASP A 712 27.28 1.63 36.31
CA ASP A 712 27.92 0.31 36.23
C ASP A 712 29.06 0.29 35.17
N LEU A 713 28.93 1.09 34.10
CA LEU A 713 29.97 1.30 33.07
C LEU A 713 31.09 2.27 33.49
N GLN A 714 30.86 3.10 34.51
CA GLN A 714 31.85 4.00 35.08
C GLN A 714 32.77 3.25 36.07
N GLU A 715 32.22 2.32 36.87
CA GLU A 715 33.02 1.44 37.73
C GLU A 715 33.77 0.37 36.92
N ASN A 716 33.09 -0.29 35.97
CA ASN A 716 33.65 -1.40 35.19
C ASN A 716 34.35 -0.92 33.91
N VAL A 717 35.44 -0.15 34.06
CA VAL A 717 36.25 0.35 32.93
C VAL A 717 37.00 -0.80 32.23
N SER A 718 36.30 -1.51 31.34
CA SER A 718 36.89 -2.54 30.48
C SER A 718 37.81 -1.90 29.43
N PRO A 719 39.08 -2.36 29.27
CA PRO A 719 40.02 -1.76 28.32
C PRO A 719 39.79 -2.14 26.84
N ASP A 720 38.60 -2.63 26.49
CA ASP A 720 38.27 -3.06 25.13
C ASP A 720 37.69 -1.88 24.32
N VAL A 721 38.33 -1.57 23.19
CA VAL A 721 38.09 -0.37 22.35
C VAL A 721 36.71 -0.37 21.66
N LYS A 722 35.91 -1.42 21.89
CA LYS A 722 34.52 -1.55 21.40
C LYS A 722 33.45 -1.39 22.48
N ALA A 723 33.83 -1.20 23.74
CA ALA A 723 32.89 -0.87 24.82
C ALA A 723 32.44 0.59 24.71
N VAL A 724 31.17 0.86 24.97
CA VAL A 724 30.62 2.22 25.01
C VAL A 724 30.95 2.85 26.36
N SER A 725 31.57 4.02 26.37
CA SER A 725 31.89 4.71 27.61
C SER A 725 30.66 5.32 28.29
N ALA A 726 30.70 5.49 29.62
CA ALA A 726 29.66 6.19 30.37
C ALA A 726 29.37 7.60 29.82
N GLU A 727 30.40 8.31 29.34
CA GLU A 727 30.25 9.61 28.67
C GLU A 727 29.43 9.54 27.37
N GLU A 728 29.66 8.54 26.53
CA GLU A 728 28.93 8.36 25.25
C GLU A 728 27.50 7.90 25.50
N ALA A 729 27.30 7.00 26.47
CA ALA A 729 25.98 6.58 26.92
C ALA A 729 25.15 7.76 27.47
N LEU A 730 25.76 8.62 28.29
CA LEU A 730 25.12 9.83 28.82
C LEU A 730 24.82 10.86 27.73
N LYS A 731 25.77 11.15 26.83
CA LYS A 731 25.53 12.01 25.65
C LYS A 731 24.40 11.46 24.76
N TYR A 732 24.26 10.15 24.66
CA TYR A 732 23.17 9.52 23.92
C TYR A 732 21.81 9.66 24.63
N LEU A 733 21.75 9.47 25.95
CA LEU A 733 20.54 9.66 26.75
C LEU A 733 20.00 11.10 26.67
N LEU A 734 20.90 12.10 26.63
CA LEU A 734 20.55 13.51 26.47
C LEU A 734 19.89 13.87 25.12
N PHE A 735 19.88 12.96 24.13
CA PHE A 735 19.08 13.12 22.90
C PHE A 735 17.68 12.47 22.99
N LEU A 736 17.37 11.75 24.08
CA LEU A 736 16.13 10.98 24.24
C LEU A 736 15.24 11.44 25.40
N VAL A 737 15.80 12.16 26.37
CA VAL A 737 15.18 12.56 27.66
C VAL A 737 15.47 14.04 27.92
N ASP A 738 14.59 14.75 28.63
CA ASP A 738 14.87 16.14 29.02
C ASP A 738 16.06 16.23 30.00
N VAL A 739 16.84 17.31 29.89
CA VAL A 739 17.99 17.61 30.76
C VAL A 739 17.61 17.63 32.24
N ASN A 740 16.48 18.25 32.58
CA ASN A 740 16.06 18.41 33.97
C ASN A 740 15.51 17.09 34.51
N GLU A 741 14.72 16.37 33.71
CA GLU A 741 14.23 15.04 34.08
C GLU A 741 15.41 14.09 34.33
N LEU A 742 16.42 14.05 33.46
CA LEU A 742 17.60 13.19 33.64
C LEU A 742 18.43 13.57 34.89
N TYR A 743 18.53 14.85 35.21
CA TYR A 743 19.17 15.35 36.45
C TYR A 743 18.37 15.01 37.72
N ASP A 744 17.04 15.13 37.66
CA ASP A 744 16.15 14.80 38.77
C ASP A 744 16.14 13.28 39.05
N TYR A 745 16.22 12.45 38.01
CA TYR A 745 16.40 11.00 38.16
C TYR A 745 17.81 10.62 38.64
N SER A 746 18.88 11.36 38.28
CA SER A 746 20.22 11.07 38.81
C SER A 746 20.35 11.44 40.29
N LEU A 747 19.77 12.57 40.73
CA LEU A 747 19.60 12.86 42.17
C LEU A 747 18.88 11.71 42.89
N GLY A 748 17.91 11.09 42.21
CA GLY A 748 17.14 9.95 42.71
C GLY A 748 17.91 8.64 42.92
N THR A 749 19.17 8.54 42.47
CA THR A 749 20.08 7.41 42.78
C THR A 749 20.84 7.59 44.09
N TYR A 750 20.89 8.82 44.61
CA TYR A 750 21.71 9.26 45.74
C TYR A 750 23.24 9.18 45.55
N ASP A 751 23.74 8.92 44.33
CA ASP A 751 25.16 9.12 43.99
C ASP A 751 25.40 10.56 43.52
N PHE A 752 26.41 11.21 44.09
CA PHE A 752 26.78 12.59 43.75
C PHE A 752 27.70 12.67 42.52
N ASP A 753 28.50 11.64 42.24
CA ASP A 753 29.47 11.68 41.15
C ASP A 753 28.78 11.54 39.79
N LEU A 754 27.79 10.63 39.66
CA LEU A 754 26.87 10.57 38.54
C LEU A 754 26.06 11.85 38.37
N VAL A 755 25.58 12.47 39.46
CA VAL A 755 24.84 13.75 39.41
C VAL A 755 25.70 14.88 38.86
N ILE A 756 26.97 14.97 39.28
CA ILE A 756 27.92 15.95 38.75
C ILE A 756 28.19 15.69 37.26
N MET A 757 28.41 14.43 36.86
CA MET A 757 28.59 14.08 35.45
C MET A 757 27.38 14.47 34.60
N VAL A 758 26.15 14.17 35.05
CA VAL A 758 24.91 14.57 34.37
C VAL A 758 24.81 16.09 34.26
N ALA A 759 25.10 16.84 35.32
CA ALA A 759 25.02 18.30 35.32
C ALA A 759 26.05 18.96 34.38
N GLU A 760 27.31 18.51 34.40
CA GLU A 760 28.38 19.03 33.53
C GLU A 760 28.10 18.76 32.05
N LYS A 761 27.75 17.51 31.69
CA LYS A 761 27.52 17.15 30.28
C LYS A 761 26.21 17.72 29.71
N SER A 762 25.29 18.16 30.57
CA SER A 762 24.02 18.80 30.18
C SER A 762 24.04 20.34 30.19
N GLN A 763 25.17 20.96 30.54
CA GLN A 763 25.36 22.43 30.53
C GLN A 763 24.46 23.22 31.52
N LYS A 764 24.02 22.58 32.62
CA LYS A 764 23.29 23.27 33.71
C LYS A 764 24.23 24.24 34.42
N ASP A 765 23.77 25.42 34.89
CA ASP A 765 24.67 26.41 35.49
C ASP A 765 25.27 25.86 36.81
N PRO A 766 26.62 25.78 36.94
CA PRO A 766 27.27 25.37 38.19
C PRO A 766 26.84 26.17 39.43
N LYS A 767 26.39 27.42 39.26
CA LYS A 767 25.85 28.25 40.35
C LYS A 767 24.49 27.79 40.87
N GLU A 768 23.73 27.04 40.09
CA GLU A 768 22.44 26.48 40.52
C GLU A 768 22.65 25.16 41.26
N TYR A 769 23.40 24.23 40.66
CA TYR A 769 23.53 22.87 41.23
C TYR A 769 24.61 22.76 42.31
N LEU A 770 25.79 23.39 42.16
CA LEU A 770 26.87 23.19 43.14
C LEU A 770 26.50 23.67 44.56
N PRO A 771 25.83 24.82 44.79
CA PRO A 771 25.43 25.21 46.15
C PRO A 771 24.43 24.23 46.79
N PHE A 772 23.56 23.63 45.98
CA PHE A 772 22.60 22.61 46.43
C PHE A 772 23.32 21.31 46.84
N LEU A 773 24.20 20.78 45.99
CA LEU A 773 24.98 19.57 46.31
C LEU A 773 25.91 19.79 47.52
N ASN A 774 26.60 20.94 47.60
CA ASN A 774 27.44 21.33 48.74
C ASN A 774 26.66 21.57 50.04
N THR A 775 25.33 21.65 49.97
CA THR A 775 24.44 21.73 51.15
C THR A 775 23.97 20.33 51.55
N LEU A 776 23.61 19.49 50.57
CA LEU A 776 23.24 18.08 50.78
C LEU A 776 24.40 17.24 51.35
N GLN A 777 25.63 17.43 50.86
CA GLN A 777 26.82 16.70 51.34
C GLN A 777 27.18 16.96 52.82
N LYS A 778 26.57 17.99 53.46
CA LYS A 778 26.79 18.33 54.88
C LYS A 778 25.71 17.76 55.82
N MET A 779 24.70 17.09 55.27
CA MET A 779 23.60 16.49 56.03
C MET A 779 23.93 15.05 56.46
N GLU A 780 23.28 14.57 57.53
CA GLU A 780 23.24 13.16 57.89
C GLU A 780 22.59 12.34 56.74
N THR A 781 23.03 11.09 56.54
CA THR A 781 22.71 10.28 55.36
C THR A 781 21.21 10.04 55.12
N ASN A 782 20.40 9.80 56.17
CA ASN A 782 18.96 9.63 56.04
C ASN A 782 18.26 10.98 55.79
N TYR A 783 18.66 12.04 56.50
CA TYR A 783 18.11 13.38 56.34
C TYR A 783 18.47 14.02 54.98
N GLN A 784 19.64 13.69 54.43
CA GLN A 784 20.07 14.01 53.07
C GLN A 784 19.14 13.36 52.04
N ARG A 785 18.92 12.04 52.14
CA ARG A 785 18.04 11.28 51.23
C ARG A 785 16.58 11.74 51.34
N TYR A 786 16.11 12.02 52.55
CA TYR A 786 14.84 12.70 52.80
C TYR A 786 14.75 14.03 52.05
N THR A 787 15.76 14.90 52.17
CA THR A 787 15.76 16.22 51.53
C THR A 787 15.77 16.11 50.00
N ILE A 788 16.50 15.14 49.45
CA ILE A 788 16.50 14.80 48.01
C ILE A 788 15.11 14.31 47.58
N ASP A 789 14.56 13.26 48.18
CA ASP A 789 13.25 12.73 47.79
C ASP A 789 12.11 13.75 48.01
N ARG A 790 12.21 14.64 49.01
CA ARG A 790 11.29 15.77 49.19
C ARG A 790 11.37 16.78 48.04
N HIS A 791 12.57 17.12 47.58
CA HIS A 791 12.79 17.98 46.42
C HIS A 791 12.22 17.36 45.13
N LEU A 792 12.50 16.07 44.92
CA LEU A 792 12.01 15.26 43.81
C LEU A 792 10.51 14.88 43.91
N LYS A 793 9.79 15.34 44.95
CA LYS A 793 8.37 15.05 45.22
C LYS A 793 8.04 13.56 45.42
N ARG A 794 9.05 12.75 45.74
CA ARG A 794 8.99 11.30 46.00
C ARG A 794 8.60 11.03 47.45
N TYR A 795 7.48 11.60 47.89
CA TYR A 795 7.13 11.71 49.31
C TYR A 795 7.07 10.37 50.07
N THR A 796 6.74 9.27 49.39
CA THR A 796 6.76 7.92 49.98
C THR A 796 8.18 7.43 50.31
N LYS A 797 9.16 7.61 49.41
CA LYS A 797 10.59 7.37 49.69
C LYS A 797 11.08 8.34 50.78
N ALA A 798 10.70 9.62 50.68
CA ALA A 798 11.10 10.67 51.64
C ALA A 798 10.69 10.34 53.09
N LEU A 799 9.45 9.92 53.32
CA LEU A 799 8.96 9.49 54.64
C LEU A 799 9.72 8.26 55.16
N GLY A 800 10.02 7.29 54.29
CA GLY A 800 10.78 6.09 54.64
C GLY A 800 12.26 6.32 54.95
N HIS A 801 12.81 7.51 54.67
CA HIS A 801 14.11 7.96 55.19
C HIS A 801 13.93 8.80 56.46
N LEU A 802 13.00 9.75 56.46
CA LEU A 802 12.75 10.65 57.60
C LEU A 802 12.36 9.89 58.88
N SER A 803 11.65 8.77 58.78
CA SER A 803 11.32 7.92 59.93
C SER A 803 12.54 7.23 60.58
N LYS A 804 13.74 7.39 60.02
CA LYS A 804 15.02 6.88 60.55
C LYS A 804 15.91 7.99 61.13
N CYS A 805 15.54 9.26 60.96
CA CYS A 805 16.34 10.41 61.39
C CYS A 805 16.27 10.75 62.89
N GLY A 806 15.57 9.92 63.69
CA GLY A 806 15.37 10.15 65.12
C GLY A 806 14.01 10.80 65.47
N PRO A 807 13.53 10.64 66.72
CA PRO A 807 12.24 11.16 67.18
C PRO A 807 12.14 12.69 67.12
N GLU A 808 13.27 13.41 67.18
CA GLU A 808 13.35 14.86 67.02
C GLU A 808 12.79 15.39 65.69
N HIS A 809 12.80 14.57 64.63
CA HIS A 809 12.22 14.89 63.33
C HIS A 809 10.75 14.43 63.18
N PHE A 810 10.15 13.77 64.18
CA PHE A 810 8.76 13.31 64.08
C PHE A 810 7.73 14.44 63.84
N PRO A 811 7.86 15.67 64.41
CA PRO A 811 6.96 16.77 64.07
C PRO A 811 7.05 17.19 62.59
N GLU A 812 8.24 17.13 61.99
CA GLU A 812 8.43 17.39 60.56
C GLU A 812 7.80 16.28 59.71
N PHE A 813 7.97 15.02 60.11
CA PHE A 813 7.33 13.86 59.49
C PHE A 813 5.80 13.98 59.51
N LEU A 814 5.20 14.28 60.67
CA LEU A 814 3.75 14.37 60.81
C LEU A 814 3.14 15.52 59.98
N ASN A 815 3.86 16.64 59.83
CA ASN A 815 3.46 17.73 58.95
C ASN A 815 3.53 17.30 57.47
N LEU A 816 4.61 16.64 57.04
CA LEU A 816 4.73 16.16 55.65
C LEU A 816 3.64 15.13 55.30
N VAL A 817 3.27 14.25 56.25
CA VAL A 817 2.16 13.31 56.08
C VAL A 817 0.83 14.03 55.89
N LYS A 818 0.57 15.11 56.64
CA LYS A 818 -0.63 15.94 56.49
C LYS A 818 -0.66 16.67 55.15
N ASP A 819 0.42 17.38 54.81
CA ASP A 819 0.51 18.19 53.58
C ASP A 819 0.35 17.33 52.30
N GLN A 820 0.94 16.13 52.30
CA GLN A 820 0.96 15.22 51.14
C GLN A 820 -0.06 14.07 51.23
N ASN A 821 -0.89 14.06 52.28
CA ASN A 821 -1.97 13.09 52.52
C ASN A 821 -1.50 11.61 52.58
N GLN A 822 -0.24 11.35 52.90
CA GLN A 822 0.42 10.02 52.77
C GLN A 822 0.21 9.09 53.98
N TYR A 823 -0.95 9.18 54.63
CA TYR A 823 -1.23 8.48 55.90
C TYR A 823 -1.07 6.96 55.82
N CYS A 824 -1.53 6.33 54.74
CA CYS A 824 -1.50 4.86 54.59
C CYS A 824 -0.09 4.28 54.50
N GLU A 825 0.88 5.02 53.95
CA GLU A 825 2.29 4.61 53.92
C GLU A 825 2.99 4.93 55.24
N ALA A 826 2.70 6.09 55.84
CA ALA A 826 3.22 6.48 57.15
C ALA A 826 2.87 5.45 58.25
N LEU A 827 1.65 4.94 58.25
CA LEU A 827 1.18 3.89 59.19
C LEU A 827 1.84 2.52 58.99
N LYS A 828 2.67 2.32 57.96
CA LYS A 828 3.50 1.10 57.79
C LYS A 828 4.89 1.25 58.41
N LEU A 829 5.35 2.48 58.63
CA LEU A 829 6.71 2.78 59.10
C LEU A 829 6.85 2.70 60.63
N TYR A 830 5.77 2.95 61.37
CA TYR A 830 5.73 2.92 62.83
C TYR A 830 4.92 1.71 63.35
N PRO A 831 5.41 0.96 64.36
CA PRO A 831 4.65 -0.12 64.99
C PRO A 831 3.39 0.37 65.70
N SER A 832 2.30 -0.41 65.68
CA SER A 832 1.00 -0.01 66.26
C SER A 832 0.98 0.17 67.78
N SER A 833 2.10 -0.06 68.47
CA SER A 833 2.27 0.13 69.92
C SER A 833 2.91 1.47 70.29
N THR A 834 3.44 2.24 69.35
CA THR A 834 4.15 3.51 69.65
C THR A 834 3.18 4.70 69.69
N GLN A 835 3.62 5.83 70.24
CA GLN A 835 2.78 7.04 70.32
C GLN A 835 2.67 7.71 68.95
N GLU A 836 3.76 7.70 68.18
CA GLU A 836 3.84 8.20 66.81
C GLU A 836 2.76 7.58 65.91
N TYR A 837 2.53 6.26 66.03
CA TYR A 837 1.46 5.58 65.30
C TYR A 837 0.06 6.10 65.66
N LYS A 838 -0.18 6.44 66.93
CA LYS A 838 -1.44 7.05 67.38
C LYS A 838 -1.59 8.46 66.85
N ASP A 839 -0.53 9.27 66.88
CA ASP A 839 -0.56 10.66 66.42
C ASP A 839 -0.78 10.76 64.89
N ILE A 840 -0.19 9.84 64.12
CA ILE A 840 -0.47 9.66 62.68
C ILE A 840 -1.92 9.21 62.47
N SER A 841 -2.41 8.26 63.27
CA SER A 841 -3.78 7.75 63.16
C SER A 841 -4.83 8.80 63.53
N ASP A 842 -4.54 9.65 64.51
CA ASP A 842 -5.40 10.75 64.94
C ASP A 842 -5.55 11.79 63.82
N ALA A 843 -4.40 12.20 63.24
CA ALA A 843 -4.36 13.08 62.07
C ALA A 843 -5.05 12.48 60.84
N TYR A 844 -4.98 11.16 60.64
CA TYR A 844 -5.66 10.48 59.53
C TYR A 844 -7.17 10.39 59.75
N GLY A 845 -7.62 10.13 60.98
CA GLY A 845 -9.04 10.14 61.34
C GLY A 845 -9.67 11.53 61.18
N GLU A 846 -8.97 12.59 61.60
CA GLU A 846 -9.40 13.98 61.40
C GLU A 846 -9.50 14.35 59.90
N TYR A 847 -8.53 13.91 59.09
CA TYR A 847 -8.58 14.05 57.64
C TYR A 847 -9.78 13.33 57.02
N LEU A 848 -10.05 12.09 57.42
CA LEU A 848 -11.20 11.31 56.94
C LEU A 848 -12.55 11.93 57.36
N ILE A 849 -12.63 12.53 58.56
CA ILE A 849 -13.78 13.37 58.97
C ILE A 849 -13.94 14.58 58.02
N GLN A 850 -12.85 15.29 57.70
CA GLN A 850 -12.89 16.42 56.77
C GLN A 850 -13.35 15.99 55.35
N LYS A 851 -13.08 14.74 54.95
CA LYS A 851 -13.57 14.12 53.71
C LYS A 851 -14.97 13.51 53.80
N GLN A 852 -15.67 13.66 54.92
CA GLN A 852 -16.99 13.04 55.21
C GLN A 852 -16.98 11.50 55.19
N LEU A 853 -15.81 10.85 55.28
CA LEU A 853 -15.64 9.40 55.34
C LEU A 853 -15.70 8.88 56.79
N TYR A 854 -16.78 9.23 57.48
CA TYR A 854 -16.94 9.06 58.93
C TYR A 854 -16.70 7.62 59.42
N GLU A 855 -17.16 6.60 58.70
CA GLU A 855 -16.97 5.20 59.09
C GLU A 855 -15.49 4.76 59.00
N GLN A 856 -14.77 5.22 57.98
CA GLN A 856 -13.34 4.94 57.84
C GLN A 856 -12.54 5.68 58.92
N ALA A 857 -12.90 6.93 59.22
CA ALA A 857 -12.30 7.69 60.32
C ALA A 857 -12.49 6.96 61.66
N ALA A 858 -13.71 6.51 61.94
CA ALA A 858 -14.07 5.80 63.16
C ALA A 858 -13.28 4.50 63.36
N LEU A 859 -13.10 3.71 62.29
CA LEU A 859 -12.30 2.49 62.30
C LEU A 859 -10.81 2.77 62.57
N ILE A 860 -10.26 3.87 62.05
CA ILE A 860 -8.88 4.30 62.33
C ILE A 860 -8.72 4.74 63.79
N PHE A 861 -9.61 5.60 64.30
CA PHE A 861 -9.58 6.02 65.71
C PHE A 861 -9.74 4.83 66.67
N ALA A 862 -10.66 3.90 66.39
CA ALA A 862 -10.87 2.69 67.19
C ALA A 862 -9.62 1.81 67.21
N ARG A 863 -8.98 1.59 66.05
CA ARG A 863 -7.73 0.83 65.94
C ARG A 863 -6.56 1.49 66.68
N ALA A 864 -6.54 2.82 66.78
CA ALA A 864 -5.52 3.58 67.51
C ALA A 864 -5.78 3.68 69.03
N GLY A 865 -6.94 3.21 69.51
CA GLY A 865 -7.35 3.33 70.92
C GLY A 865 -7.95 4.70 71.28
N ILE A 866 -8.30 5.53 70.29
CA ILE A 866 -8.84 6.89 70.46
C ILE A 866 -10.38 6.80 70.50
N PHE A 867 -10.89 6.03 71.46
CA PHE A 867 -12.29 5.57 71.48
C PHE A 867 -13.32 6.71 71.53
N ALA A 868 -12.97 7.88 72.07
CA ALA A 868 -13.85 9.06 72.08
C ALA A 868 -14.11 9.60 70.66
N LYS A 869 -13.07 9.92 69.89
CA LYS A 869 -13.22 10.35 68.49
C LYS A 869 -13.82 9.24 67.61
N ALA A 870 -13.52 7.97 67.93
CA ALA A 870 -14.14 6.81 67.26
C ALA A 870 -15.66 6.77 67.47
N LEU A 871 -16.12 6.98 68.70
CA LEU A 871 -17.54 7.02 69.06
C LEU A 871 -18.28 8.13 68.29
N ASP A 872 -17.74 9.36 68.27
CA ASP A 872 -18.36 10.50 67.59
C ASP A 872 -18.37 10.33 66.06
N ALA A 873 -17.36 9.67 65.51
CA ALA A 873 -17.30 9.32 64.09
C ALA A 873 -18.29 8.20 63.72
N PHE A 874 -18.43 7.12 64.51
CA PHE A 874 -19.48 6.10 64.31
C PHE A 874 -20.90 6.66 64.51
N GLN A 875 -21.07 7.63 65.42
CA GLN A 875 -22.31 8.40 65.53
C GLN A 875 -22.62 9.21 64.26
N SER A 876 -21.60 9.57 63.48
CA SER A 876 -21.75 10.39 62.28
C SER A 876 -21.93 9.55 61.00
N SER A 877 -21.46 8.29 60.98
CA SER A 877 -21.77 7.34 59.91
C SER A 877 -23.15 6.68 60.05
N GLY A 878 -23.65 6.51 61.28
CA GLY A 878 -24.84 5.70 61.57
C GLY A 878 -24.52 4.25 61.97
N SER A 879 -23.24 3.89 62.14
CA SER A 879 -22.79 2.51 62.43
C SER A 879 -22.98 2.17 63.92
N TRP A 880 -24.23 2.15 64.37
CA TRP A 880 -24.65 2.11 65.79
C TRP A 880 -24.05 0.97 66.62
N GLN A 881 -23.90 -0.22 66.03
CA GLN A 881 -23.30 -1.37 66.71
C GLN A 881 -21.86 -1.05 67.17
N GLN A 882 -21.08 -0.41 66.31
CA GLN A 882 -19.70 0.00 66.63
C GLN A 882 -19.68 1.17 67.61
N ALA A 883 -20.62 2.12 67.49
CA ALA A 883 -20.79 3.20 68.48
C ALA A 883 -21.05 2.64 69.90
N LEU A 884 -21.94 1.65 70.05
CA LEU A 884 -22.20 1.01 71.34
C LEU A 884 -21.00 0.21 71.86
N CYS A 885 -20.25 -0.47 70.99
CA CYS A 885 -18.97 -1.10 71.36
C CYS A 885 -17.96 -0.07 71.91
N MET A 886 -17.79 1.08 71.27
CA MET A 886 -16.91 2.15 71.76
C MET A 886 -17.42 2.75 73.08
N ALA A 887 -18.72 2.99 73.23
CA ALA A 887 -19.32 3.49 74.46
C ALA A 887 -19.16 2.50 75.64
N SER A 888 -19.20 1.19 75.37
CA SER A 888 -18.89 0.15 76.36
C SER A 888 -17.41 0.16 76.76
N GLN A 889 -16.48 0.39 75.82
CA GLN A 889 -15.04 0.51 76.12
C GLN A 889 -14.72 1.81 76.89
N LEU A 890 -15.53 2.86 76.70
CA LEU A 890 -15.48 4.11 77.46
C LEU A 890 -16.23 4.05 78.82
N GLY A 891 -16.80 2.89 79.20
CA GLY A 891 -17.45 2.71 80.51
C GLY A 891 -18.72 3.55 80.71
N TYR A 892 -19.53 3.75 79.66
CA TYR A 892 -20.76 4.54 79.75
C TYR A 892 -21.80 3.90 80.69
N THR A 893 -22.46 4.71 81.53
CA THR A 893 -23.57 4.27 82.39
C THR A 893 -24.82 3.95 81.58
N LYS A 894 -25.75 3.16 82.14
CA LYS A 894 -26.99 2.74 81.44
C LYS A 894 -27.77 3.93 80.85
N ASP A 895 -27.84 5.04 81.58
CA ASP A 895 -28.55 6.25 81.16
C ASP A 895 -27.85 6.96 79.99
N LYS A 896 -26.51 6.97 79.98
CA LYS A 896 -25.72 7.49 78.85
C LYS A 896 -25.83 6.60 77.62
N LEU A 897 -25.91 5.27 77.79
CA LEU A 897 -26.17 4.34 76.70
C LEU A 897 -27.59 4.49 76.13
N SER A 898 -28.61 4.69 76.97
CA SER A 898 -29.98 4.99 76.53
C SER A 898 -30.05 6.30 75.73
N ASN A 899 -29.43 7.38 76.22
CA ASN A 899 -29.39 8.65 75.50
C ASN A 899 -28.62 8.55 74.16
N LEU A 900 -27.52 7.80 74.13
CA LEU A 900 -26.79 7.50 72.88
C LEU A 900 -27.66 6.67 71.91
N ALA A 901 -28.35 5.63 72.39
CA ALA A 901 -29.21 4.79 71.57
C ALA A 901 -30.37 5.58 70.95
N ARG A 902 -31.03 6.47 71.72
CA ARG A 902 -32.09 7.36 71.21
C ARG A 902 -31.57 8.33 70.14
N SER A 903 -30.39 8.91 70.36
CA SER A 903 -29.70 9.77 69.37
C SER A 903 -29.38 9.01 68.07
N MET A 904 -28.92 7.76 68.17
CA MET A 904 -28.64 6.91 67.01
C MET A 904 -29.90 6.43 66.30
N ALA A 905 -30.97 6.12 67.02
CA ALA A 905 -32.26 5.75 66.44
C ALA A 905 -32.80 6.88 65.54
N GLY A 906 -32.79 8.12 66.01
CA GLY A 906 -33.18 9.29 65.20
C GLY A 906 -32.40 9.41 63.89
N LYS A 907 -31.06 9.33 63.94
CA LYS A 907 -30.21 9.35 62.74
C LYS A 907 -30.46 8.17 61.79
N LEU A 908 -30.80 7.00 62.31
CA LEU A 908 -31.14 5.84 61.49
C LEU A 908 -32.50 6.01 60.81
N VAL A 909 -33.47 6.67 61.44
CA VAL A 909 -34.75 7.06 60.80
C VAL A 909 -34.52 8.08 59.67
N GLU A 910 -33.64 9.07 59.87
CA GLU A 910 -33.22 9.98 58.78
C GLU A 910 -32.60 9.22 57.59
N GLN A 911 -31.84 8.16 57.86
CA GLN A 911 -31.27 7.24 56.85
C GLN A 911 -32.28 6.19 56.31
N ARG A 912 -33.56 6.22 56.74
CA ARG A 912 -34.61 5.22 56.43
C ARG A 912 -34.29 3.78 56.88
N LYS A 913 -33.41 3.61 57.84
CA LYS A 913 -33.04 2.33 58.47
C LYS A 913 -33.95 2.01 59.66
N HIS A 914 -35.27 2.08 59.46
CA HIS A 914 -36.27 1.95 60.53
C HIS A 914 -36.14 0.63 61.33
N ALA A 915 -35.71 -0.46 60.68
CA ALA A 915 -35.39 -1.74 61.32
C ALA A 915 -34.31 -1.62 62.41
N GLU A 916 -33.21 -0.94 62.09
CA GLU A 916 -32.06 -0.77 62.99
C GLU A 916 -32.38 0.21 64.12
N ALA A 917 -33.17 1.26 63.82
CA ALA A 917 -33.67 2.20 64.81
C ALA A 917 -34.59 1.53 65.85
N ALA A 918 -35.50 0.67 65.41
CA ALA A 918 -36.40 -0.05 66.31
C ALA A 918 -35.65 -1.02 67.26
N ILE A 919 -34.60 -1.69 66.79
CA ILE A 919 -33.75 -2.57 67.61
C ILE A 919 -33.04 -1.78 68.72
N LEU A 920 -32.53 -0.58 68.42
CA LEU A 920 -31.95 0.31 69.43
C LEU A 920 -32.96 0.70 70.51
N LEU A 921 -34.20 1.02 70.10
CA LEU A 921 -35.25 1.43 71.03
C LEU A 921 -35.78 0.25 71.87
N GLU A 922 -35.96 -0.93 71.29
CA GLU A 922 -36.29 -2.17 72.01
C GLU A 922 -35.24 -2.50 73.08
N GLN A 923 -33.96 -2.53 72.68
CA GLN A 923 -32.93 -3.20 73.49
C GLN A 923 -32.17 -2.27 74.44
N TYR A 924 -32.05 -0.97 74.12
CA TYR A 924 -31.19 -0.03 74.87
C TYR A 924 -31.94 1.13 75.52
N THR A 925 -33.05 1.61 74.95
CA THR A 925 -33.90 2.63 75.60
C THR A 925 -35.12 2.05 76.31
N GLN A 926 -35.53 0.84 75.94
CA GLN A 926 -36.76 0.17 76.41
C GLN A 926 -38.04 0.93 76.01
N ASP A 927 -38.03 1.51 74.80
CA ASP A 927 -39.05 2.42 74.27
C ASP A 927 -39.87 1.72 73.17
N TYR A 928 -40.77 0.85 73.61
CA TYR A 928 -41.38 -0.18 72.77
C TYR A 928 -42.53 0.30 71.88
N GLU A 929 -43.20 1.39 72.27
CA GLU A 929 -44.24 2.02 71.45
C GLU A 929 -43.61 2.72 70.23
N GLU A 930 -42.55 3.51 70.44
CA GLU A 930 -41.80 4.16 69.35
C GLU A 930 -41.12 3.12 68.45
N ALA A 931 -40.53 2.04 69.02
CA ALA A 931 -39.97 0.93 68.25
C ALA A 931 -41.01 0.25 67.31
N VAL A 932 -42.23 0.01 67.79
CA VAL A 932 -43.31 -0.57 66.97
C VAL A 932 -43.74 0.41 65.87
N LEU A 933 -43.91 1.70 66.18
CA LEU A 933 -44.28 2.72 65.18
C LEU A 933 -43.25 2.80 64.03
N LEU A 934 -41.95 2.77 64.34
CA LEU A 934 -40.90 2.75 63.33
C LEU A 934 -40.90 1.49 62.47
N LEU A 935 -41.21 0.30 63.02
CA LEU A 935 -41.33 -0.92 62.23
C LEU A 935 -42.54 -0.90 61.28
N LEU A 936 -43.65 -0.28 61.69
CA LEU A 936 -44.83 -0.08 60.83
C LEU A 936 -44.52 0.93 59.70
N GLU A 937 -43.81 2.03 59.99
CA GLU A 937 -43.33 2.98 58.98
C GLU A 937 -42.34 2.33 58.00
N GLY A 938 -41.44 1.49 58.51
CA GLY A 938 -40.51 0.67 57.73
C GLY A 938 -41.15 -0.50 56.99
N THR A 939 -42.47 -0.70 57.08
CA THR A 939 -43.24 -1.82 56.48
C THR A 939 -42.84 -3.23 56.95
N LEU A 940 -42.22 -3.35 58.12
CA LEU A 940 -41.76 -4.60 58.73
C LEU A 940 -42.83 -5.23 59.62
N TRP A 941 -43.97 -5.53 58.99
CA TRP A 941 -45.21 -5.91 59.67
C TRP A 941 -45.07 -7.12 60.59
N GLU A 942 -44.31 -8.16 60.19
CA GLU A 942 -44.14 -9.38 60.99
C GLU A 942 -43.38 -9.11 62.30
N GLU A 943 -42.33 -8.28 62.23
CA GLU A 943 -41.49 -7.95 63.38
C GLU A 943 -42.19 -6.96 64.32
N ALA A 944 -42.96 -6.00 63.77
CA ALA A 944 -43.88 -5.18 64.57
C ALA A 944 -44.90 -6.06 65.34
N LEU A 945 -45.44 -7.10 64.69
CA LEU A 945 -46.41 -8.01 65.30
C LEU A 945 -45.75 -8.97 66.32
N ARG A 946 -44.48 -9.35 66.13
CA ARG A 946 -43.65 -10.03 67.16
C ARG A 946 -43.51 -9.13 68.39
N LEU A 947 -43.09 -7.88 68.20
CA LEU A 947 -42.85 -6.92 69.27
C LEU A 947 -44.12 -6.62 70.07
N VAL A 948 -45.24 -6.27 69.41
CA VAL A 948 -46.53 -6.05 70.08
C VAL A 948 -46.96 -7.26 70.92
N ARG A 949 -46.77 -8.48 70.41
CA ARG A 949 -47.07 -9.71 71.19
C ARG A 949 -46.14 -9.87 72.38
N HIS A 950 -44.84 -9.65 72.20
CA HIS A 950 -43.86 -9.73 73.29
C HIS A 950 -44.18 -8.72 74.42
N PHE A 951 -44.60 -7.51 74.07
CA PHE A 951 -44.98 -6.50 75.07
C PHE A 951 -46.30 -6.78 75.76
N SER A 952 -47.31 -7.30 75.04
CA SER A 952 -48.56 -7.77 75.66
C SER A 952 -48.37 -8.93 76.65
N THR A 953 -47.19 -9.57 76.68
CA THR A 953 -46.82 -10.58 77.69
C THR A 953 -45.96 -10.05 78.85
N GLN A 954 -45.50 -8.80 78.81
CA GLN A 954 -44.76 -8.17 79.92
C GLN A 954 -45.60 -7.13 80.68
N GLU A 955 -46.46 -6.36 79.99
CA GLU A 955 -47.43 -5.46 80.63
C GLU A 955 -48.86 -5.72 80.12
N PRO A 956 -49.80 -6.24 80.95
CA PRO A 956 -51.12 -6.67 80.47
C PRO A 956 -52.16 -5.56 80.22
N GLU A 957 -51.97 -4.33 80.71
CA GLU A 957 -53.10 -3.40 80.93
C GLU A 957 -53.47 -2.48 79.77
N ILE A 958 -52.64 -2.33 78.72
CA ILE A 958 -52.98 -1.47 77.56
C ILE A 958 -53.59 -2.28 76.41
N GLN A 959 -54.83 -2.73 76.61
CA GLN A 959 -55.67 -3.27 75.54
C GLN A 959 -56.85 -2.35 75.19
N ARG A 960 -56.78 -1.68 74.03
CA ARG A 960 -57.84 -1.49 73.00
C ARG A 960 -57.54 -0.27 72.10
N GLY A 961 -57.34 -0.52 70.82
CA GLY A 961 -57.19 0.55 69.81
C GLY A 961 -57.02 0.00 68.39
N SER A 962 -55.81 -0.46 68.07
CA SER A 962 -55.33 -0.56 66.67
C SER A 962 -55.61 -1.87 65.93
N LEU A 963 -56.26 -2.85 66.56
CA LEU A 963 -56.31 -4.25 66.07
C LEU A 963 -57.44 -4.58 65.06
N LEU A 964 -58.17 -3.58 64.55
CA LEU A 964 -59.46 -3.75 63.87
C LEU A 964 -59.45 -3.61 62.33
N TRP A 965 -58.29 -3.39 61.69
CA TRP A 965 -58.21 -3.02 60.26
C TRP A 965 -57.66 -4.09 59.30
N CYS A 966 -57.30 -5.29 59.78
CA CYS A 966 -56.53 -6.28 58.99
C CYS A 966 -57.17 -7.67 58.85
N THR A 967 -58.50 -7.80 58.70
CA THR A 967 -59.16 -9.11 58.45
C THR A 967 -60.40 -9.08 57.54
N SER A 968 -60.24 -9.09 56.21
CA SER A 968 -61.21 -9.63 55.21
C SER A 968 -60.66 -9.63 53.77
N PRO A 969 -60.83 -10.71 52.96
CA PRO A 969 -60.40 -10.78 51.55
C PRO A 969 -61.56 -10.88 50.52
N ALA A 970 -61.24 -10.59 49.24
CA ALA A 970 -62.04 -10.81 48.01
C ALA A 970 -63.35 -9.98 47.85
N SER A 971 -63.82 -9.58 46.64
CA SER A 971 -63.30 -9.57 45.25
C SER A 971 -64.13 -8.57 44.37
N PRO A 972 -63.76 -8.22 43.11
CA PRO A 972 -64.26 -7.01 42.40
C PRO A 972 -65.55 -7.22 41.57
N PRO A 973 -66.10 -6.15 40.92
CA PRO A 973 -65.82 -5.98 39.49
C PRO A 973 -65.73 -4.50 38.98
N SER A 974 -65.51 -4.37 37.67
CA SER A 974 -65.32 -3.15 36.85
C SER A 974 -66.58 -2.30 36.58
N PHE A 975 -66.43 -1.04 36.13
CA PHE A 975 -66.87 -0.57 34.78
C PHE A 975 -66.36 0.87 34.43
N HIS A 976 -66.82 1.41 33.29
CA HIS A 976 -66.28 2.53 32.49
C HIS A 976 -66.36 3.98 33.05
N ARG A 977 -65.33 4.80 32.72
CA ARG A 977 -65.31 6.09 31.96
C ARG A 977 -66.62 6.93 31.78
N PRO A 978 -66.57 8.27 31.47
CA PRO A 978 -65.50 9.29 31.64
C PRO A 978 -65.98 10.79 31.83
N TRP A 979 -65.06 11.75 31.58
CA TRP A 979 -65.22 13.12 30.98
C TRP A 979 -65.43 14.40 31.86
N CYS A 980 -64.86 15.51 31.32
CA CYS A 980 -65.11 16.95 31.57
C CYS A 980 -64.79 17.58 32.96
N SER A 981 -64.52 18.90 33.10
CA SER A 981 -63.89 19.94 32.24
C SER A 981 -63.81 21.30 32.97
N HIS A 982 -62.87 22.20 32.59
CA HIS A 982 -62.75 23.62 33.03
C HIS A 982 -62.31 23.85 34.51
N ARG A 983 -61.81 25.03 34.96
CA ARG A 983 -61.77 26.40 34.37
C ARG A 983 -60.58 27.27 34.85
N CYS A 984 -60.03 28.06 33.92
CA CYS A 984 -59.31 29.35 33.99
C CYS A 984 -58.76 29.98 35.32
N LEU A 985 -57.47 30.37 35.31
CA LEU A 985 -56.86 31.75 35.25
C LEU A 985 -57.55 32.95 35.97
N PRO A 986 -56.83 34.02 36.44
CA PRO A 986 -55.78 34.73 35.65
C PRO A 986 -54.63 35.56 36.34
N HIS A 987 -53.60 35.90 35.53
CA HIS A 987 -52.69 37.09 35.56
C HIS A 987 -51.76 37.38 36.79
N SER A 988 -50.67 38.18 36.73
CA SER A 988 -50.18 39.16 35.72
C SER A 988 -48.64 39.26 35.54
N SER A 989 -48.22 39.65 34.32
CA SER A 989 -47.01 40.37 33.78
C SER A 989 -45.90 40.97 34.70
N SER A 990 -44.67 41.35 34.27
CA SER A 990 -44.14 41.84 32.94
C SER A 990 -42.59 41.90 32.82
N SER A 991 -42.03 41.78 31.59
CA SER A 991 -40.80 42.46 31.04
C SER A 991 -39.40 42.27 31.72
N GLN A 992 -38.22 42.39 31.09
CA GLN A 992 -37.77 42.68 29.70
C GLN A 992 -36.35 42.06 29.44
N VAL A 993 -35.76 42.20 28.24
CA VAL A 993 -34.60 41.39 27.75
C VAL A 993 -33.50 42.21 27.05
N PRO A 994 -32.20 41.98 27.36
CA PRO A 994 -31.18 41.78 26.31
C PRO A 994 -30.14 40.66 26.66
N THR A 995 -28.94 40.72 26.05
CA THR A 995 -27.80 39.74 26.05
C THR A 995 -26.45 40.50 26.05
N PRO A 996 -25.22 39.90 26.14
CA PRO A 996 -24.78 38.48 26.19
C PRO A 996 -23.89 38.19 27.46
N SER A 997 -22.83 37.36 27.57
CA SER A 997 -22.03 36.44 26.70
C SER A 997 -21.21 35.40 27.50
N GLN A 998 -20.90 34.25 26.86
CA GLN A 998 -19.78 33.29 27.06
C GLN A 998 -19.05 33.14 28.42
N VAL A 999 -19.12 31.94 29.02
CA VAL A 999 -18.01 30.97 29.23
C VAL A 999 -18.59 29.57 29.53
N SER A 1000 -17.78 28.51 29.48
CA SER A 1000 -18.15 27.11 29.15
C SER A 1000 -18.42 26.13 30.31
N PHE A 1001 -19.18 25.05 30.01
CA PHE A 1001 -19.27 23.75 30.73
C PHE A 1001 -19.91 23.76 32.16
N LEU A 1002 -20.47 22.67 32.71
CA LEU A 1002 -20.46 21.23 32.35
C LEU A 1002 -21.83 20.54 32.71
N LYS A 1003 -22.01 19.29 32.26
CA LYS A 1003 -23.25 18.45 32.23
C LYS A 1003 -24.03 18.30 33.55
N TYR A 1004 -25.35 18.08 33.43
CA TYR A 1004 -26.18 17.28 34.37
C TYR A 1004 -27.15 16.33 33.61
N TYR A 1005 -27.98 15.59 34.33
CA TYR A 1005 -28.52 14.28 33.95
C TYR A 1005 -29.96 14.21 33.32
N HIS A 1006 -30.19 13.06 32.68
CA HIS A 1006 -31.46 12.36 32.39
C HIS A 1006 -32.41 12.79 31.24
N LEU A 1007 -32.93 11.75 30.59
CA LEU A 1007 -33.92 11.75 29.50
C LEU A 1007 -35.36 11.72 30.04
N ASN A 1008 -36.31 12.16 29.20
CA ASN A 1008 -37.73 11.83 29.34
C ASN A 1008 -38.04 10.38 28.90
N ILE A 1009 -39.14 9.84 29.42
CA ILE A 1009 -39.69 8.52 29.13
C ILE A 1009 -40.65 8.58 27.94
N ILE A 1010 -40.61 7.58 27.04
CA ILE A 1010 -41.76 7.14 26.23
C ILE A 1010 -41.83 5.59 26.30
N THR A 1011 -43.05 5.06 26.17
CA THR A 1011 -43.47 3.64 26.27
C THR A 1011 -42.91 2.76 25.12
N GLU A 1012 -43.09 1.42 25.04
CA GLU A 1012 -44.22 0.58 25.49
C GLU A 1012 -43.91 -0.94 25.54
N ALA A 1013 -44.92 -1.74 25.89
CA ALA A 1013 -45.06 -3.21 25.80
C ALA A 1013 -44.56 -4.12 26.97
N GLN A 1014 -45.34 -5.19 27.18
CA GLN A 1014 -45.25 -6.29 28.16
C GLN A 1014 -45.41 -7.64 27.39
N PRO A 1015 -45.38 -8.87 27.99
CA PRO A 1015 -45.26 -9.24 29.41
C PRO A 1015 -44.18 -10.31 29.74
N PRO A 1016 -43.93 -10.61 31.03
CA PRO A 1016 -43.18 -11.79 31.48
C PRO A 1016 -44.06 -12.86 32.18
N SER A 1017 -43.62 -14.12 32.12
CA SER A 1017 -44.14 -15.27 32.87
C SER A 1017 -43.11 -16.41 32.85
N LEU A 1018 -42.92 -17.28 33.84
CA LEU A 1018 -43.37 -17.38 35.26
C LEU A 1018 -42.54 -18.51 35.91
N ILE A 1019 -42.33 -18.50 37.24
CA ILE A 1019 -41.80 -19.64 38.05
C ILE A 1019 -40.30 -19.96 37.76
N GLY A 1020 -39.46 -20.37 38.73
CA GLY A 1020 -39.65 -20.53 40.17
C GLY A 1020 -38.32 -20.78 40.91
N SER A 1021 -38.34 -20.69 42.24
CA SER A 1021 -37.23 -20.82 43.19
C SER A 1021 -37.50 -21.99 44.19
N PRO A 1022 -36.82 -22.16 45.34
CA PRO A 1022 -35.39 -22.08 45.71
C PRO A 1022 -34.90 -23.40 46.40
N GLY A 1023 -33.74 -23.37 47.09
CA GLY A 1023 -33.28 -24.39 48.05
C GLY A 1023 -31.78 -24.66 47.95
N GLU A 1024 -30.90 -24.01 48.72
CA GLU A 1024 -30.56 -24.25 50.14
C GLU A 1024 -30.01 -25.64 50.49
N LEU A 1025 -28.74 -25.70 50.93
CA LEU A 1025 -28.37 -26.19 52.26
C LEU A 1025 -26.91 -25.86 52.62
N LEU A 1026 -26.56 -25.97 53.91
CA LEU A 1026 -25.31 -25.45 54.51
C LEU A 1026 -24.64 -26.48 55.44
N ARG A 1027 -23.30 -26.56 55.38
CA ARG A 1027 -22.40 -27.26 56.35
C ARG A 1027 -22.52 -28.81 56.30
N SER A 1028 -21.60 -29.63 56.86
CA SER A 1028 -20.50 -29.37 57.81
C SER A 1028 -19.24 -30.23 57.61
N PHE A 1029 -18.15 -29.82 58.27
CA PHE A 1029 -16.89 -30.51 58.55
C PHE A 1029 -16.97 -32.04 58.77
N SER A 1030 -15.90 -32.77 58.39
CA SER A 1030 -15.02 -33.49 59.34
C SER A 1030 -13.71 -34.02 58.70
N GLN A 1031 -12.84 -34.60 59.55
CA GLN A 1031 -11.50 -35.16 59.29
C GLN A 1031 -11.51 -36.32 58.25
N GLY A 1032 -10.41 -36.76 57.63
CA GLY A 1032 -9.00 -36.43 57.81
C GLY A 1032 -8.15 -37.58 58.37
N ALA A 1033 -7.63 -38.48 57.52
CA ALA A 1033 -6.58 -39.45 57.88
C ALA A 1033 -5.85 -40.05 56.66
N THR A 1034 -4.59 -40.43 56.86
CA THR A 1034 -3.65 -41.10 55.94
C THR A 1034 -4.02 -42.53 55.52
N ALA A 1035 -3.58 -42.99 54.34
CA ALA A 1035 -2.83 -44.26 54.20
C ALA A 1035 -2.22 -44.51 52.79
N VAL A 1036 -0.91 -44.82 52.79
CA VAL A 1036 -0.23 -45.90 52.01
C VAL A 1036 -0.35 -45.97 50.46
N ALA A 1037 0.81 -45.99 49.79
CA ALA A 1037 0.97 -46.38 48.38
C ALA A 1037 1.02 -47.91 48.19
N PRO A 1038 0.88 -48.42 46.95
CA PRO A 1038 2.10 -48.97 46.33
C PRO A 1038 2.24 -48.80 44.81
N SER A 1039 3.49 -48.71 44.36
CA SER A 1039 3.95 -49.39 43.13
C SER A 1039 4.72 -50.67 43.57
N PRO A 1040 4.96 -51.70 42.73
CA PRO A 1040 6.12 -51.62 41.81
C PRO A 1040 6.13 -52.52 40.53
N THR A 1041 7.03 -52.20 39.57
CA THR A 1041 7.79 -53.16 38.68
C THR A 1041 7.03 -54.06 37.64
N THR A 1042 7.62 -54.61 36.55
CA THR A 1042 9.01 -54.67 36.00
C THR A 1042 9.08 -54.94 34.47
N LYS A 1043 10.07 -54.32 33.76
CA LYS A 1043 10.97 -54.82 32.67
C LYS A 1043 10.49 -55.75 31.49
N ASN A 1044 10.69 -55.26 30.25
CA ASN A 1044 11.61 -55.71 29.14
C ASN A 1044 11.79 -57.22 28.74
N PRO A 1045 12.41 -57.57 27.57
CA PRO A 1045 12.45 -56.96 26.21
C PRO A 1045 12.46 -57.97 24.99
N ALA A 1046 12.36 -57.48 23.73
CA ALA A 1046 12.96 -58.02 22.47
C ALA A 1046 12.43 -57.18 21.26
N THR A 1047 13.13 -56.63 20.25
CA THR A 1047 14.25 -57.00 19.34
C THR A 1047 13.89 -57.97 18.19
N HIS A 1048 13.76 -57.48 16.94
CA HIS A 1048 14.69 -57.79 15.82
C HIS A 1048 14.42 -57.07 14.47
N SER A 1049 15.51 -56.81 13.73
CA SER A 1049 15.70 -56.77 12.24
C SER A 1049 14.88 -55.85 11.31
N ASN A 1050 15.57 -54.80 10.83
CA ASN A 1050 15.61 -54.27 9.45
C ASN A 1050 16.17 -55.32 8.43
N PRO A 1051 16.26 -55.13 7.08
CA PRO A 1051 16.48 -53.86 6.35
C PRO A 1051 15.86 -53.65 4.92
N ALA A 1052 15.93 -52.38 4.47
CA ALA A 1052 16.24 -51.83 3.12
C ALA A 1052 15.80 -52.50 1.80
N HIS A 1053 15.31 -51.71 0.82
CA HIS A 1053 16.17 -51.16 -0.25
C HIS A 1053 15.54 -50.06 -1.16
N THR A 1054 16.32 -48.97 -1.37
CA THR A 1054 16.51 -48.08 -2.56
C THR A 1054 15.42 -47.72 -3.59
N THR A 1055 15.36 -46.41 -3.89
CA THR A 1055 15.16 -45.72 -5.20
C THR A 1055 14.06 -46.18 -6.17
N ASP A 1056 13.12 -45.29 -6.48
CA ASP A 1056 13.35 -44.22 -7.47
C ASP A 1056 12.81 -42.87 -6.93
#